data_AF-A0A8T5GG83-F1
#
_entry.id   AF-A0A8T5GG83-F1
#
_cell.length_a   1.000
_cell.length_b   1.000
_cell.length_c   1.000
_cell.angle_alpha   90.00
_cell.angle_beta   90.00
_cell.angle_gamma   90.00
#
_symmetry.space_group_name_H-M   'P 1'
#
loop_
_entity.id
_entity.type
_entity.pdbx_description
1 polymer ?
#
loop_
_entity_poly.entity_id
_entity_poly.type
_entity_poly.pdbx_seq_one_letter_code
_entity_poly.pdbx_strand_id
1 'polypeptide(L)'
;MAKKQLALFMLAILLFSIPSYATAAKEAVMVEQFGMGFDETVIADSSDALSNPRDLEFHPGRANELWIANQYTDSITIVENTGLENQVSQNRQDSNRNHFLEEVSAIAFGAYHPEFDWQWGSAQETANTFCGQASPNNFMGPTLWPSSLSHFAVENQNNGNGLLGSHIDMNHESPYGVGIAHDSDNAYWYNDGYYEELVYYDFQDDHDTGRDDHSDAIVRRYSEVELTHIMGVPGHMTLDDDSGILYIADPGANRVLWVNTDDSSTSTQDIMSDSSRMEPLEEYSSITNIEWGVLASGLNMPSGIVLDDDQLFVSEYGNGQIVAYDLSSNGKAATETDSIQTSATSIMGLEIGPNGHLYYVDYGQDEVVRIDPFMDEDGDGVGNQVDNCPMIPNANQANHDGDLLGDACDDDDDEDGILDVNDDCALGNLSWISSALTDHDTDGCADLTEDSDDDNDGIYDTSDLCPTGDLGWNSLAGTDYDGDGCRDQGEDLDDDNDRICDGDESSTWWVCSPSSAGTDLCPQSPPSFMSFIGNDVDRDGCEDLGEDIDDDNDGFSDDIDDCPNEAGTSSLGTSLGCSDYDGDGYGDTVDVFPVDGAQWSDGDGDGFGDNSDGEGGDQCLLVTGTSNQDRNGCIDTDGDGWSNPDGAWTVAEGADAFPDEFTQHSDQDGDGYGDASDGVQSDACPLNAGTSTEDRLGCLDSDNDGWSDANDAFPDDATQHSDTDGDGFGDSETGTTPDSCPEIFGTSDMERFGCPDPDGDGWAGFLDAFPDDKRFWSDADGDGYPDQEGTNLSDDCPEVPGTSTEDRVGCLDGDGDGWSDAGDSYPKDASRFASAEDSSSSNMLFLIVGVLCVMAVVVLGYAVQRRDREESSIKLQPNLPQPMMMTPVAAVVTPVIQAAAPAGPPLPAEGLPAGWTLDQWAWYGEDYLRDR
;
A
#
# COMPACT_ATOMS: atom_id res chain seq x y z
N MET A 1 39.65 -25.08 -4.13
CA MET A 1 38.62 -25.75 -3.32
C MET A 1 38.25 -27.06 -4.01
N ALA A 2 38.46 -28.24 -3.39
CA ALA A 2 38.31 -29.53 -4.10
C ALA A 2 37.91 -30.72 -3.20
N LYS A 3 37.33 -30.45 -2.01
CA LYS A 3 36.87 -31.48 -1.05
C LYS A 3 35.48 -31.21 -0.44
N LYS A 4 34.76 -30.16 -0.86
CA LYS A 4 33.36 -29.91 -0.47
C LYS A 4 32.34 -30.36 -1.53
N GLN A 5 32.67 -30.29 -2.82
CA GLN A 5 31.76 -30.70 -3.90
C GLN A 5 31.53 -32.21 -4.00
N LEU A 6 32.45 -33.05 -3.50
CA LEU A 6 32.27 -34.51 -3.52
C LEU A 6 31.28 -35.02 -2.45
N ALA A 7 30.91 -34.19 -1.47
CA ALA A 7 29.95 -34.56 -0.42
C ALA A 7 28.50 -34.34 -0.90
N LEU A 8 28.20 -33.18 -1.49
CA LEU A 8 26.85 -32.90 -2.04
C LEU A 8 26.46 -33.89 -3.13
N PHE A 9 27.40 -34.30 -3.99
CA PHE A 9 27.12 -35.21 -5.10
C PHE A 9 26.85 -36.67 -4.68
N MET A 10 27.17 -37.06 -3.44
CA MET A 10 26.73 -38.35 -2.88
C MET A 10 25.36 -38.24 -2.19
N LEU A 11 25.02 -37.09 -1.63
CA LEU A 11 23.73 -36.87 -0.98
C LEU A 11 22.57 -36.87 -1.99
N ALA A 12 22.76 -36.23 -3.16
CA ALA A 12 21.76 -36.17 -4.22
C ALA A 12 21.41 -37.53 -4.85
N ILE A 13 22.33 -38.52 -4.82
CA ILE A 13 22.13 -39.84 -5.42
C ILE A 13 21.38 -40.79 -4.46
N LEU A 14 21.39 -40.50 -3.15
CA LEU A 14 20.63 -41.24 -2.14
C LEU A 14 19.17 -40.80 -2.00
N LEU A 15 18.77 -39.67 -2.61
CA LEU A 15 17.41 -39.14 -2.58
C LEU A 15 16.55 -39.53 -3.81
N PHE A 16 17.15 -40.09 -4.85
CA PHE A 16 16.46 -40.53 -6.08
C PHE A 16 16.60 -42.04 -6.31
N SER A 17 16.40 -42.82 -5.25
CA SER A 17 16.25 -44.29 -5.36
C SER A 17 15.23 -44.86 -4.38
N ILE A 18 14.13 -44.14 -4.16
CA ILE A 18 12.86 -44.72 -3.69
C ILE A 18 12.29 -45.52 -4.88
N PRO A 19 12.14 -46.85 -4.80
CA PRO A 19 11.31 -47.57 -5.74
C PRO A 19 9.85 -47.21 -5.46
N SER A 20 9.14 -46.66 -6.46
CA SER A 20 7.68 -46.50 -6.40
C SER A 20 7.03 -47.89 -6.37
N TYR A 21 6.90 -48.45 -5.17
CA TYR A 21 5.93 -49.49 -4.90
C TYR A 21 4.55 -48.85 -4.97
N ALA A 22 3.99 -48.78 -6.18
CA ALA A 22 2.55 -48.81 -6.34
C ALA A 22 2.06 -50.20 -5.92
N THR A 23 2.08 -50.46 -4.61
CA THR A 23 1.16 -51.41 -4.00
C THR A 23 -0.23 -50.91 -4.36
N ALA A 24 -1.01 -51.72 -5.09
CA ALA A 24 -2.45 -51.55 -5.06
C ALA A 24 -2.85 -51.56 -3.57
N ALA A 25 -3.63 -50.57 -3.13
CA ALA A 25 -4.15 -50.57 -1.79
C ALA A 25 -4.92 -51.88 -1.58
N LYS A 26 -4.35 -52.77 -0.77
CA LYS A 26 -5.14 -53.76 -0.05
C LYS A 26 -5.95 -52.93 0.92
N GLU A 27 -7.27 -52.99 0.84
CA GLU A 27 -8.17 -52.41 1.83
C GLU A 27 -7.61 -52.75 3.22
N ALA A 28 -7.27 -51.71 4.00
CA ALA A 28 -6.84 -51.90 5.37
C ALA A 28 -8.04 -52.47 6.12
N VAL A 29 -7.86 -53.62 6.76
CA VAL A 29 -8.92 -54.18 7.60
C VAL A 29 -8.81 -53.43 8.91
N MET A 30 -9.62 -52.38 9.03
CA MET A 30 -9.59 -51.50 10.19
C MET A 30 -9.85 -52.30 11.47
N VAL A 31 -9.00 -52.07 12.46
CA VAL A 31 -9.17 -52.53 13.84
C VAL A 31 -9.93 -51.42 14.55
N GLU A 32 -11.17 -51.68 14.95
CA GLU A 32 -12.08 -50.67 15.51
C GLU A 32 -11.47 -50.00 16.76
N GLN A 33 -10.79 -50.78 17.59
CA GLN A 33 -10.05 -50.37 18.77
C GLN A 33 -8.83 -49.47 18.50
N PHE A 34 -8.32 -49.41 17.27
CA PHE A 34 -7.15 -48.60 16.88
C PHE A 34 -7.52 -47.38 16.03
N GLY A 35 -8.53 -47.51 15.15
CA GLY A 35 -8.94 -46.47 14.20
C GLY A 35 -7.86 -46.12 13.17
N MET A 36 -8.06 -45.04 12.41
CA MET A 36 -7.00 -44.45 11.55
C MET A 36 -5.92 -43.70 12.36
N GLY A 37 -6.18 -43.51 13.65
CA GLY A 37 -5.36 -42.85 14.66
C GLY A 37 -6.17 -42.78 15.97
N PHE A 38 -5.55 -42.38 17.07
CA PHE A 38 -6.18 -42.38 18.38
C PHE A 38 -5.59 -41.34 19.33
N ASP A 39 -6.40 -40.92 20.30
CA ASP A 39 -5.95 -40.24 21.52
C ASP A 39 -5.67 -41.27 22.64
N GLU A 40 -4.71 -40.97 23.52
CA GLU A 40 -4.43 -41.74 24.75
C GLU A 40 -5.01 -41.02 25.97
N THR A 41 -6.12 -41.53 26.50
CA THR A 41 -6.77 -40.97 27.69
C THR A 41 -6.31 -41.70 28.96
N VAL A 42 -5.58 -41.02 29.84
CA VAL A 42 -5.25 -41.57 31.18
C VAL A 42 -6.54 -41.67 31.99
N ILE A 43 -6.88 -42.90 32.40
CA ILE A 43 -8.10 -43.26 33.13
C ILE A 43 -7.87 -43.22 34.64
N ALA A 44 -6.72 -43.71 35.11
CA ALA A 44 -6.33 -43.69 36.51
C ALA A 44 -4.81 -43.57 36.64
N ASP A 45 -4.35 -42.89 37.69
CA ASP A 45 -2.92 -42.67 37.95
C ASP A 45 -2.53 -42.96 39.42
N SER A 46 -1.27 -42.68 39.77
CA SER A 46 -0.78 -42.79 41.15
C SER A 46 -1.58 -42.00 42.22
N SER A 47 -2.42 -41.04 41.84
CA SER A 47 -3.32 -40.30 42.74
C SER A 47 -4.60 -41.07 43.07
N ASP A 48 -5.03 -41.99 42.18
CA ASP A 48 -6.01 -43.06 42.44
C ASP A 48 -5.40 -44.26 43.20
N ALA A 49 -4.17 -44.08 43.69
CA ALA A 49 -3.36 -45.07 44.39
C ALA A 49 -2.96 -46.30 43.56
N LEU A 50 -2.81 -46.14 42.24
CA LEU A 50 -2.03 -47.10 41.45
C LEU A 50 -0.58 -47.15 41.95
N SER A 51 0.03 -48.33 41.98
CA SER A 51 1.44 -48.50 42.34
C SER A 51 2.00 -49.86 41.91
N ASN A 52 2.88 -49.85 40.92
CA ASN A 52 3.21 -50.98 40.06
C ASN A 52 1.94 -51.72 39.59
N PRO A 53 1.00 -51.04 38.89
CA PRO A 53 -0.14 -51.73 38.29
C PRO A 53 0.36 -52.82 37.34
N ARG A 54 -0.32 -53.97 37.31
CA ARG A 54 0.03 -55.12 36.45
C ARG A 54 -1.06 -55.50 35.48
N ASP A 55 -2.28 -55.50 35.99
CA ASP A 55 -3.42 -56.10 35.32
C ASP A 55 -4.71 -55.35 35.64
N LEU A 56 -5.70 -55.47 34.77
CA LEU A 56 -6.96 -54.73 34.86
C LEU A 56 -8.13 -55.51 34.25
N GLU A 57 -9.32 -55.35 34.80
CA GLU A 57 -10.50 -56.12 34.35
C GLU A 57 -11.81 -55.40 34.74
N PHE A 58 -12.81 -55.38 33.85
CA PHE A 58 -14.13 -54.82 34.14
C PHE A 58 -15.02 -55.82 34.87
N HIS A 59 -15.68 -55.35 35.92
CA HIS A 59 -16.56 -56.18 36.74
C HIS A 59 -17.82 -56.64 35.95
N PRO A 60 -18.01 -57.93 35.63
CA PRO A 60 -19.04 -58.37 34.67
C PRO A 60 -20.48 -58.00 35.06
N GLY A 61 -20.76 -57.92 36.35
CA GLY A 61 -22.08 -57.51 36.88
C GLY A 61 -22.32 -55.99 37.02
N ARG A 62 -21.33 -55.13 36.77
CA ARG A 62 -21.37 -53.70 37.13
C ARG A 62 -20.74 -52.81 36.04
N ALA A 63 -21.60 -52.20 35.24
CA ALA A 63 -21.21 -51.37 34.10
C ALA A 63 -20.27 -50.21 34.50
N ASN A 64 -19.17 -50.05 33.76
CA ASN A 64 -18.13 -49.04 33.98
C ASN A 64 -17.49 -49.12 35.38
N GLU A 65 -17.29 -50.32 35.94
CA GLU A 65 -16.47 -50.53 37.13
C GLU A 65 -15.22 -51.36 36.79
N LEU A 66 -14.04 -50.71 36.80
CA LEU A 66 -12.76 -51.32 36.45
C LEU A 66 -11.96 -51.66 37.72
N TRP A 67 -11.42 -52.88 37.80
CA TRP A 67 -10.55 -53.35 38.88
C TRP A 67 -9.11 -53.41 38.37
N ILE A 68 -8.14 -52.95 39.17
CA ILE A 68 -6.73 -52.79 38.78
C ILE A 68 -5.83 -53.40 39.86
N ALA A 69 -4.99 -54.37 39.48
CA ALA A 69 -4.11 -55.11 40.39
C ALA A 69 -2.76 -54.40 40.59
N ASN A 70 -2.41 -54.06 41.84
CA ASN A 70 -1.20 -53.31 42.20
C ASN A 70 -0.14 -54.18 42.91
N GLN A 71 0.93 -54.51 42.20
CA GLN A 71 2.00 -55.40 42.68
C GLN A 71 2.84 -54.81 43.81
N TYR A 72 2.96 -53.49 43.94
CA TYR A 72 3.77 -52.89 45.01
C TYR A 72 3.05 -52.74 46.35
N THR A 73 1.71 -52.73 46.33
CA THR A 73 0.87 -52.48 47.51
C THR A 73 0.01 -53.68 47.91
N ASP A 74 0.11 -54.79 47.15
CA ASP A 74 -0.66 -56.03 47.30
C ASP A 74 -2.19 -55.74 47.33
N SER A 75 -2.65 -54.79 46.51
CA SER A 75 -3.98 -54.18 46.63
C SER A 75 -4.68 -53.96 45.30
N ILE A 76 -6.01 -53.86 45.32
CA ILE A 76 -6.82 -53.57 44.13
C ILE A 76 -7.29 -52.11 44.19
N THR A 77 -7.07 -51.34 43.13
CA THR A 77 -7.79 -50.08 42.92
C THR A 77 -9.04 -50.36 42.09
N ILE A 78 -10.17 -49.85 42.53
CA ILE A 78 -11.46 -49.98 41.87
C ILE A 78 -11.88 -48.58 41.41
N VAL A 79 -12.15 -48.44 40.11
CA VAL A 79 -12.61 -47.21 39.47
C VAL A 79 -14.09 -47.39 39.12
N GLU A 80 -14.97 -46.57 39.69
CA GLU A 80 -16.41 -46.58 39.43
C GLU A 80 -16.78 -45.46 38.46
N ASN A 81 -17.57 -45.76 37.43
CA ASN A 81 -17.90 -44.88 36.30
C ASN A 81 -16.66 -44.55 35.44
N THR A 82 -15.83 -45.57 35.19
CA THR A 82 -14.59 -45.51 34.40
C THR A 82 -14.79 -44.76 33.07
N GLY A 83 -13.99 -43.73 32.83
CA GLY A 83 -14.01 -42.93 31.59
C GLY A 83 -15.18 -41.95 31.46
N LEU A 84 -15.95 -41.67 32.52
CA LEU A 84 -17.09 -40.73 32.53
C LEU A 84 -16.82 -39.50 33.43
N GLU A 85 -17.53 -38.39 33.20
CA GLU A 85 -17.40 -37.13 33.99
C GLU A 85 -17.52 -37.30 35.52
N ASN A 86 -18.20 -38.36 35.96
CA ASN A 86 -18.47 -38.66 37.37
C ASN A 86 -17.65 -39.84 37.92
N GLN A 87 -16.52 -40.16 37.29
CA GLN A 87 -15.57 -41.18 37.75
C GLN A 87 -15.12 -40.93 39.20
N VAL A 88 -15.02 -42.00 39.99
CA VAL A 88 -14.42 -42.00 41.33
C VAL A 88 -13.61 -43.28 41.56
N SER A 89 -12.57 -43.21 42.38
CA SER A 89 -11.70 -44.34 42.70
C SER A 89 -11.73 -44.72 44.18
N GLN A 90 -11.44 -45.98 44.48
CA GLN A 90 -11.19 -46.49 45.82
C GLN A 90 -10.16 -47.62 45.81
N ASN A 91 -9.15 -47.56 46.68
CA ASN A 91 -8.20 -48.65 46.86
C ASN A 91 -8.63 -49.59 48.00
N ARG A 92 -8.54 -50.90 47.76
CA ARG A 92 -8.94 -51.99 48.65
C ARG A 92 -7.74 -52.89 48.97
N GLN A 93 -7.38 -52.94 50.26
CA GLN A 93 -6.16 -53.58 50.73
C GLN A 93 -6.46 -54.50 51.94
N ASP A 94 -6.37 -55.81 51.74
CA ASP A 94 -6.67 -56.81 52.79
C ASP A 94 -5.58 -56.86 53.89
N SER A 95 -5.96 -57.22 55.13
CA SER A 95 -5.06 -57.38 56.27
C SER A 95 -4.09 -58.55 56.14
N ASN A 96 -4.39 -59.54 55.29
CA ASN A 96 -3.61 -60.77 55.04
C ASN A 96 -3.14 -60.89 53.57
N ARG A 97 -3.34 -59.85 52.76
CA ARG A 97 -2.82 -59.73 51.37
C ARG A 97 -1.36 -60.16 51.22
N ASN A 98 -0.54 -60.00 52.27
CA ASN A 98 0.86 -60.40 52.27
C ASN A 98 1.06 -61.93 52.14
N HIS A 99 -0.01 -62.72 52.14
CA HIS A 99 0.00 -64.10 51.67
C HIS A 99 -0.89 -64.26 50.43
N PHE A 100 -2.08 -63.65 50.42
CA PHE A 100 -3.13 -63.95 49.44
C PHE A 100 -3.10 -63.10 48.15
N LEU A 101 -2.33 -61.99 48.13
CA LEU A 101 -2.17 -61.02 47.02
C LEU A 101 -0.71 -60.49 46.95
N GLU A 102 0.26 -61.16 47.60
CA GLU A 102 1.65 -60.70 47.68
C GLU A 102 2.28 -60.65 46.30
N GLU A 103 2.70 -59.46 45.87
CA GLU A 103 3.19 -59.22 44.52
C GLU A 103 2.22 -59.73 43.42
N VAL A 104 0.92 -59.42 43.57
CA VAL A 104 -0.14 -59.76 42.60
C VAL A 104 0.22 -59.36 41.17
N SER A 105 0.04 -60.31 40.24
CA SER A 105 0.49 -60.22 38.84
C SER A 105 -0.65 -60.29 37.83
N ALA A 106 -1.72 -61.01 38.15
CA ALA A 106 -2.90 -61.16 37.30
C ALA A 106 -4.19 -61.34 38.12
N ILE A 107 -5.33 -61.00 37.53
CA ILE A 107 -6.69 -61.23 38.04
C ILE A 107 -7.59 -61.85 36.96
N ALA A 108 -8.68 -62.50 37.36
CA ALA A 108 -9.74 -62.94 36.46
C ALA A 108 -11.08 -63.05 37.21
N PHE A 109 -12.13 -62.36 36.77
CA PHE A 109 -13.51 -62.55 37.23
C PHE A 109 -14.01 -63.92 36.78
N GLY A 110 -14.73 -64.59 37.68
CA GLY A 110 -15.31 -65.92 37.46
C GLY A 110 -16.83 -65.93 37.52
N ALA A 111 -17.41 -66.88 38.24
CA ALA A 111 -18.87 -67.02 38.30
C ALA A 111 -19.56 -65.99 39.21
N TYR A 112 -20.86 -65.76 38.95
CA TYR A 112 -21.76 -65.02 39.84
C TYR A 112 -22.15 -65.86 41.07
N HIS A 113 -21.91 -65.33 42.27
CA HIS A 113 -22.29 -65.96 43.54
C HIS A 113 -23.34 -65.15 44.33
N PRO A 114 -24.48 -65.75 44.76
CA PRO A 114 -25.56 -65.04 45.44
C PRO A 114 -25.20 -64.33 46.77
N GLU A 115 -24.06 -64.62 47.39
CA GLU A 115 -23.56 -63.92 48.58
C GLU A 115 -22.39 -62.95 48.27
N PHE A 116 -21.55 -63.29 47.28
CA PHE A 116 -20.29 -62.57 47.00
C PHE A 116 -20.34 -61.62 45.79
N ASP A 117 -21.51 -61.45 45.17
CA ASP A 117 -21.72 -60.78 43.88
C ASP A 117 -21.07 -61.58 42.74
N TRP A 118 -19.83 -61.27 42.35
CA TRP A 118 -19.03 -62.11 41.47
C TRP A 118 -17.83 -62.65 42.25
N GLN A 119 -17.33 -63.83 41.89
CA GLN A 119 -16.07 -64.34 42.40
C GLN A 119 -14.95 -63.93 41.44
N TRP A 120 -13.71 -63.83 41.93
CA TRP A 120 -12.55 -63.57 41.08
C TRP A 120 -11.30 -64.27 41.62
N GLY A 121 -10.46 -64.76 40.71
CA GLY A 121 -9.18 -65.36 41.00
C GLY A 121 -8.05 -64.32 40.92
N SER A 122 -6.94 -64.59 41.62
CA SER A 122 -5.71 -63.80 41.50
C SER A 122 -4.46 -64.67 41.45
N ALA A 123 -3.47 -64.26 40.66
CA ALA A 123 -2.12 -64.83 40.62
C ALA A 123 -1.08 -63.91 41.30
N GLN A 124 -0.03 -64.51 41.85
CA GLN A 124 0.93 -63.83 42.73
C GLN A 124 2.37 -64.21 42.39
N GLU A 125 3.21 -63.23 42.04
CA GLU A 125 4.57 -63.46 41.53
C GLU A 125 5.62 -63.73 42.64
N THR A 126 5.25 -64.55 43.63
CA THR A 126 6.01 -64.74 44.87
C THR A 126 6.25 -66.20 45.24
N ALA A 127 7.26 -66.42 46.08
CA ALA A 127 7.55 -67.67 46.78
C ALA A 127 7.11 -67.66 48.26
N ASN A 128 6.07 -66.89 48.58
CA ASN A 128 5.54 -66.61 49.92
C ASN A 128 6.61 -66.04 50.87
N THR A 129 6.84 -64.74 50.79
CA THR A 129 7.82 -64.01 51.63
C THR A 129 7.17 -63.16 52.72
N PHE A 130 5.83 -63.04 52.71
CA PHE A 130 5.06 -62.17 53.60
C PHE A 130 5.46 -60.69 53.50
N CYS A 131 5.61 -60.14 52.29
CA CYS A 131 6.22 -58.84 51.97
C CYS A 131 7.64 -58.71 52.59
N GLY A 132 8.47 -59.74 52.42
CA GLY A 132 9.82 -59.84 52.99
C GLY A 132 9.89 -60.04 54.52
N GLN A 133 8.77 -60.33 55.19
CA GLN A 133 8.74 -60.60 56.65
C GLN A 133 9.26 -62.00 57.02
N ALA A 134 9.25 -62.95 56.08
CA ALA A 134 9.73 -64.32 56.25
C ALA A 134 10.87 -64.67 55.27
N SER A 135 11.35 -65.91 55.33
CA SER A 135 12.11 -66.50 54.24
C SER A 135 11.16 -67.21 53.28
N PRO A 136 11.41 -67.21 51.95
CA PRO A 136 10.61 -67.93 50.98
C PRO A 136 10.34 -69.37 51.42
N ASN A 137 9.10 -69.81 51.24
CA ASN A 137 8.65 -71.14 51.63
C ASN A 137 7.91 -71.90 50.51
N ASN A 138 7.65 -71.24 49.37
CA ASN A 138 7.00 -71.77 48.16
C ASN A 138 5.51 -72.15 48.30
N PHE A 139 4.89 -71.96 49.46
CA PHE A 139 3.47 -72.24 49.71
C PHE A 139 2.60 -71.11 49.12
N MET A 140 2.32 -71.19 47.82
CA MET A 140 1.54 -70.24 47.01
C MET A 140 0.83 -70.96 45.86
N GLY A 141 -0.19 -70.31 45.32
CA GLY A 141 -0.99 -70.69 44.16
C GLY A 141 -2.16 -69.70 44.05
N PRO A 142 -3.12 -69.93 43.16
CA PRO A 142 -4.24 -69.00 42.98
C PRO A 142 -5.05 -68.83 44.26
N THR A 143 -5.57 -67.61 44.44
CA THR A 143 -6.50 -67.26 45.53
C THR A 143 -7.84 -66.86 44.93
N LEU A 144 -8.93 -67.32 45.53
CA LEU A 144 -10.30 -66.96 45.18
C LEU A 144 -10.84 -65.87 46.14
N TRP A 145 -11.53 -64.88 45.57
CA TRP A 145 -12.01 -63.68 46.27
C TRP A 145 -13.47 -63.35 45.93
N PRO A 146 -14.18 -62.63 46.82
CA PRO A 146 -15.46 -62.01 46.53
C PRO A 146 -15.26 -60.64 45.84
N SER A 147 -16.13 -60.26 44.91
CA SER A 147 -16.15 -58.90 44.33
C SER A 147 -17.04 -57.94 45.13
N SER A 148 -17.97 -58.47 45.91
CA SER A 148 -18.92 -57.68 46.70
C SER A 148 -18.20 -56.78 47.69
N LEU A 149 -18.39 -55.47 47.52
CA LEU A 149 -17.71 -54.40 48.25
C LEU A 149 -18.00 -54.36 49.76
N SER A 150 -18.94 -55.19 50.26
CA SER A 150 -19.18 -55.41 51.69
C SER A 150 -18.36 -56.55 52.30
N HIS A 151 -17.77 -57.43 51.49
CA HIS A 151 -16.91 -58.53 51.93
C HIS A 151 -15.43 -58.22 51.66
N PHE A 152 -15.10 -57.84 50.41
CA PHE A 152 -13.72 -57.65 49.99
C PHE A 152 -13.00 -56.49 50.70
N ALA A 153 -11.84 -56.82 51.29
CA ALA A 153 -11.06 -55.98 52.20
C ALA A 153 -11.86 -55.39 53.39
N VAL A 154 -12.99 -56.01 53.76
CA VAL A 154 -13.90 -55.54 54.82
C VAL A 154 -14.13 -56.60 55.89
N GLU A 155 -14.31 -57.87 55.52
CA GLU A 155 -14.50 -58.96 56.48
C GLU A 155 -13.18 -59.52 57.02
N ASN A 156 -13.21 -59.99 58.28
CA ASN A 156 -12.09 -60.56 59.04
C ASN A 156 -10.77 -59.76 59.07
N GLN A 157 -10.79 -58.45 58.76
CA GLN A 157 -9.62 -57.54 58.74
C GLN A 157 -8.91 -57.34 60.10
N ASN A 158 -9.25 -58.16 61.10
CA ASN A 158 -8.69 -58.20 62.44
C ASN A 158 -8.57 -59.67 62.87
N ASN A 159 -7.41 -60.31 62.64
CA ASN A 159 -7.13 -61.74 62.84
C ASN A 159 -7.31 -62.28 64.29
N GLY A 160 -7.94 -61.54 65.20
CA GLY A 160 -8.25 -61.93 66.57
C GLY A 160 -9.40 -62.93 66.72
N ASN A 161 -10.13 -63.23 65.65
CA ASN A 161 -11.10 -64.33 65.56
C ASN A 161 -10.46 -65.65 65.08
N GLY A 162 -9.25 -65.59 64.49
CA GLY A 162 -8.58 -66.73 63.86
C GLY A 162 -8.85 -66.88 62.36
N LEU A 163 -9.59 -65.96 61.74
CA LEU A 163 -9.83 -65.92 60.30
C LEU A 163 -8.83 -64.97 59.61
N LEU A 164 -8.60 -65.21 58.33
CA LEU A 164 -7.47 -64.72 57.53
C LEU A 164 -7.91 -63.75 56.41
N GLY A 165 -8.69 -62.73 56.78
CA GLY A 165 -9.13 -61.69 55.85
C GLY A 165 -10.35 -62.09 55.02
N SER A 166 -10.45 -61.51 53.81
CA SER A 166 -11.64 -61.58 52.96
C SER A 166 -11.54 -62.52 51.76
N HIS A 167 -10.44 -63.26 51.61
CA HIS A 167 -10.33 -64.35 50.63
C HIS A 167 -11.36 -65.45 50.96
N ILE A 168 -11.83 -66.18 49.96
CA ILE A 168 -12.83 -67.26 50.12
C ILE A 168 -12.28 -68.64 49.76
N ASP A 169 -11.15 -68.72 49.03
CA ASP A 169 -10.34 -69.93 48.91
C ASP A 169 -8.87 -69.62 48.50
N MET A 170 -7.94 -70.57 48.66
CA MET A 170 -6.57 -70.50 48.14
C MET A 170 -5.90 -71.88 48.12
N ASN A 171 -5.29 -72.26 46.99
CA ASN A 171 -4.46 -73.45 46.88
C ASN A 171 -2.96 -73.12 46.80
N HIS A 172 -2.11 -74.08 47.18
CA HIS A 172 -0.69 -73.83 47.45
C HIS A 172 0.26 -74.74 46.65
N GLU A 173 -0.03 -74.94 45.37
CA GLU A 173 0.76 -75.81 44.48
C GLU A 173 1.67 -75.07 43.48
N SER A 174 1.42 -73.78 43.17
CA SER A 174 2.09 -73.00 42.10
C SER A 174 2.58 -71.60 42.56
N PRO A 175 3.78 -71.49 43.16
CA PRO A 175 4.44 -70.19 43.38
C PRO A 175 4.87 -69.50 42.08
N TYR A 176 5.13 -68.19 42.16
CA TYR A 176 5.43 -67.32 41.01
C TYR A 176 4.35 -67.38 39.91
N GLY A 177 3.07 -67.25 40.28
CA GLY A 177 2.00 -67.10 39.31
C GLY A 177 2.13 -65.81 38.52
N VAL A 178 1.94 -65.86 37.20
CA VAL A 178 2.06 -64.69 36.29
C VAL A 178 0.91 -64.51 35.31
N GLY A 179 -0.12 -65.35 35.39
CA GLY A 179 -1.31 -65.28 34.55
C GLY A 179 -2.38 -66.20 35.10
N ILE A 180 -3.64 -65.76 34.99
CA ILE A 180 -4.83 -66.51 35.39
C ILE A 180 -5.96 -66.19 34.42
N ALA A 181 -6.81 -67.18 34.12
CA ALA A 181 -8.07 -66.99 33.38
C ALA A 181 -9.15 -67.85 34.05
N HIS A 182 -10.41 -67.44 33.97
CA HIS A 182 -11.53 -68.29 34.37
C HIS A 182 -11.72 -69.47 33.42
N ASP A 183 -12.48 -70.47 33.85
CA ASP A 183 -12.91 -71.61 33.06
C ASP A 183 -14.41 -71.88 33.26
N SER A 184 -14.80 -72.19 34.50
CA SER A 184 -16.20 -72.49 34.84
C SER A 184 -16.41 -72.54 36.35
N ASP A 185 -17.55 -72.07 36.86
CA ASP A 185 -17.85 -72.02 38.31
C ASP A 185 -16.67 -71.48 39.16
N ASN A 186 -16.01 -72.33 39.95
CA ASN A 186 -14.82 -72.03 40.78
C ASN A 186 -13.50 -72.56 40.17
N ALA A 187 -13.43 -72.74 38.85
CA ALA A 187 -12.26 -73.25 38.14
C ALA A 187 -11.53 -72.17 37.32
N TYR A 188 -10.20 -72.27 37.28
CA TYR A 188 -9.30 -71.30 36.69
C TYR A 188 -8.07 -71.98 36.05
N TRP A 189 -7.63 -71.45 34.91
CA TRP A 189 -6.31 -71.76 34.33
C TRP A 189 -5.25 -70.84 34.93
N TYR A 190 -4.02 -71.35 35.10
CA TYR A 190 -2.95 -70.67 35.85
C TYR A 190 -1.56 -70.91 35.23
N ASN A 191 -0.78 -69.82 35.09
CA ASN A 191 0.59 -69.84 34.58
C ASN A 191 1.59 -70.00 35.76
N ASP A 192 2.11 -71.21 35.97
CA ASP A 192 3.03 -71.55 37.05
C ASP A 192 4.48 -71.21 36.68
N GLY A 193 4.95 -70.02 37.08
CA GLY A 193 6.31 -69.57 36.84
C GLY A 193 7.40 -70.29 37.65
N TYR A 194 7.04 -71.15 38.61
CA TYR A 194 8.04 -71.96 39.35
C TYR A 194 8.35 -73.29 38.67
N TYR A 195 7.34 -73.93 38.09
CA TYR A 195 7.47 -75.19 37.36
C TYR A 195 7.50 -75.01 35.83
N GLU A 196 7.28 -73.79 35.32
CA GLU A 196 7.28 -73.44 33.89
C GLU A 196 6.22 -74.22 33.08
N GLU A 197 5.02 -74.38 33.64
CA GLU A 197 3.93 -75.17 33.07
C GLU A 197 2.52 -74.58 33.28
N LEU A 198 1.57 -74.98 32.43
CA LEU A 198 0.15 -74.67 32.59
C LEU A 198 -0.51 -75.58 33.65
N VAL A 199 -1.35 -75.00 34.51
CA VAL A 199 -2.10 -75.71 35.54
C VAL A 199 -3.58 -75.31 35.51
N TYR A 200 -4.48 -76.28 35.62
CA TYR A 200 -5.90 -76.06 35.92
C TYR A 200 -6.13 -76.26 37.42
N TYR A 201 -6.79 -75.30 38.04
CA TYR A 201 -7.26 -75.34 39.43
C TYR A 201 -8.78 -75.30 39.45
N ASP A 202 -9.38 -76.02 40.39
CA ASP A 202 -10.82 -76.00 40.66
C ASP A 202 -11.00 -76.13 42.17
N PHE A 203 -11.45 -75.03 42.79
CA PHE A 203 -11.55 -74.90 44.24
C PHE A 203 -12.72 -75.69 44.86
N GLN A 204 -13.63 -76.25 44.05
CA GLN A 204 -14.86 -76.92 44.51
C GLN A 204 -15.77 -76.02 45.40
N ASP A 205 -16.11 -76.42 46.63
CA ASP A 205 -17.03 -75.68 47.52
C ASP A 205 -16.24 -74.60 48.31
N ASP A 206 -16.49 -73.30 48.07
CA ASP A 206 -15.75 -72.22 48.75
C ASP A 206 -15.89 -72.28 50.29
N HIS A 207 -14.82 -71.93 50.99
CA HIS A 207 -14.78 -72.11 52.44
C HIS A 207 -15.36 -70.95 53.26
N ASP A 208 -16.00 -69.94 52.65
CA ASP A 208 -16.42 -68.65 53.24
C ASP A 208 -15.24 -67.82 53.80
N THR A 209 -15.46 -66.53 54.07
CA THR A 209 -14.37 -65.55 54.18
C THR A 209 -13.35 -65.89 55.27
N GLY A 210 -12.09 -66.00 54.86
CA GLY A 210 -10.91 -66.10 55.71
C GLY A 210 -10.75 -67.42 56.46
N ARG A 211 -11.32 -68.54 55.99
CA ARG A 211 -11.03 -69.87 56.58
C ARG A 211 -9.72 -70.47 56.03
N ASP A 212 -9.56 -71.80 56.14
CA ASP A 212 -8.30 -72.51 55.88
C ASP A 212 -8.50 -74.01 55.50
N ASP A 213 -9.66 -74.39 54.96
CA ASP A 213 -9.97 -75.79 54.56
C ASP A 213 -10.40 -75.87 53.09
N HIS A 214 -9.40 -76.04 52.23
CA HIS A 214 -9.46 -76.18 50.76
C HIS A 214 -9.12 -77.63 50.33
N SER A 215 -9.43 -78.59 51.19
CA SER A 215 -8.89 -79.96 51.10
C SER A 215 -9.61 -80.88 50.10
N ASP A 216 -10.64 -80.38 49.45
CA ASP A 216 -11.42 -80.97 48.36
C ASP A 216 -11.04 -80.46 46.96
N ALA A 217 -10.16 -79.47 46.86
CA ALA A 217 -9.73 -78.89 45.59
C ALA A 217 -9.10 -79.91 44.61
N ILE A 218 -9.19 -79.57 43.33
CA ILE A 218 -8.76 -80.36 42.17
C ILE A 218 -7.66 -79.59 41.43
N VAL A 219 -6.47 -80.18 41.31
CA VAL A 219 -5.32 -79.54 40.64
C VAL A 219 -4.73 -80.45 39.57
N ARG A 220 -4.63 -79.94 38.33
CA ARG A 220 -4.22 -80.68 37.14
C ARG A 220 -3.08 -79.97 36.40
N ARG A 221 -1.90 -80.61 36.35
CA ARG A 221 -0.67 -80.07 35.74
C ARG A 221 -0.46 -80.56 34.31
N TYR A 222 -0.22 -79.65 33.37
CA TYR A 222 -0.08 -79.90 31.93
C TYR A 222 1.37 -79.68 31.46
N SER A 223 2.31 -80.42 32.05
CA SER A 223 3.77 -80.26 31.92
C SER A 223 4.38 -80.42 30.52
N GLU A 224 3.56 -80.57 29.48
CA GLU A 224 3.97 -80.53 28.07
C GLU A 224 3.72 -79.17 27.40
N VAL A 225 2.89 -78.31 28.01
CA VAL A 225 2.74 -76.89 27.69
C VAL A 225 3.81 -76.13 28.48
N GLU A 226 5.04 -76.14 27.97
CA GLU A 226 6.18 -75.41 28.55
C GLU A 226 5.92 -73.89 28.44
N LEU A 227 5.89 -73.16 29.56
CA LEU A 227 5.66 -71.70 29.68
C LEU A 227 6.88 -71.03 30.31
N THR A 228 7.44 -69.99 29.69
CA THR A 228 8.73 -69.40 30.15
C THR A 228 8.57 -68.09 30.91
N HIS A 229 8.90 -68.11 32.20
CA HIS A 229 8.74 -66.98 33.12
C HIS A 229 9.85 -65.92 32.99
N ILE A 230 9.47 -64.64 32.95
CA ILE A 230 10.37 -63.50 33.20
C ILE A 230 9.92 -62.81 34.49
N MET A 231 10.78 -62.81 35.51
CA MET A 231 10.54 -62.09 36.77
C MET A 231 10.22 -60.61 36.53
N GLY A 232 9.03 -60.19 36.93
CA GLY A 232 8.53 -58.82 36.80
C GLY A 232 7.87 -58.52 35.45
N VAL A 233 7.54 -59.51 34.63
CA VAL A 233 6.70 -59.37 33.43
C VAL A 233 5.61 -60.45 33.47
N PRO A 234 4.31 -60.10 33.51
CA PRO A 234 3.26 -61.09 33.51
C PRO A 234 3.22 -61.86 32.19
N GLY A 235 2.62 -63.05 32.23
CA GLY A 235 2.27 -63.85 31.07
C GLY A 235 0.78 -64.16 31.16
N HIS A 236 -0.04 -63.13 30.91
CA HIS A 236 -1.49 -63.17 31.03
C HIS A 236 -2.13 -64.16 30.07
N MET A 237 -3.40 -64.47 30.30
CA MET A 237 -4.15 -65.42 29.52
C MET A 237 -5.63 -65.03 29.46
N THR A 238 -6.31 -65.45 28.39
CA THR A 238 -7.75 -65.24 28.19
C THR A 238 -8.35 -66.49 27.55
N LEU A 239 -9.58 -66.85 27.92
CA LEU A 239 -10.28 -68.04 27.44
C LEU A 239 -11.43 -67.62 26.52
N ASP A 240 -11.49 -68.22 25.33
CA ASP A 240 -12.69 -68.25 24.51
C ASP A 240 -13.62 -69.38 25.02
N ASP A 241 -14.65 -68.98 25.77
CA ASP A 241 -15.70 -69.88 26.32
C ASP A 241 -16.53 -70.58 25.23
N ASP A 242 -16.68 -69.98 24.05
CA ASP A 242 -17.54 -70.49 22.96
C ASP A 242 -16.80 -71.50 22.06
N SER A 243 -15.45 -71.43 21.98
CA SER A 243 -14.62 -72.41 21.26
C SER A 243 -13.76 -73.34 22.13
N GLY A 244 -13.59 -73.05 23.42
CA GLY A 244 -12.75 -73.82 24.34
C GLY A 244 -11.26 -73.66 24.08
N ILE A 245 -10.81 -72.45 23.75
CA ILE A 245 -9.40 -72.15 23.44
C ILE A 245 -8.85 -71.09 24.41
N LEU A 246 -7.89 -71.53 25.23
CA LEU A 246 -7.11 -70.66 26.11
C LEU A 246 -5.93 -70.06 25.35
N TYR A 247 -5.84 -68.74 25.30
CA TYR A 247 -4.70 -67.99 24.76
C TYR A 247 -3.77 -67.55 25.90
N ILE A 248 -2.46 -67.67 25.71
CA ILE A 248 -1.47 -67.39 26.76
C ILE A 248 -0.31 -66.56 26.20
N ALA A 249 0.00 -65.43 26.83
CA ALA A 249 1.20 -64.65 26.56
C ALA A 249 2.43 -65.32 27.24
N ASP A 250 3.47 -65.61 26.47
CA ASP A 250 4.72 -66.22 26.97
C ASP A 250 5.89 -65.25 26.77
N PRO A 251 6.17 -64.37 27.76
CA PRO A 251 7.18 -63.33 27.64
C PRO A 251 8.59 -63.90 27.50
N GLY A 252 8.90 -65.04 28.13
CA GLY A 252 10.24 -65.63 28.10
C GLY A 252 10.62 -66.32 26.78
N ALA A 253 9.63 -66.74 25.99
CA ALA A 253 9.85 -67.30 24.64
C ALA A 253 9.40 -66.37 23.50
N ASN A 254 8.98 -65.13 23.79
CA ASN A 254 8.60 -64.13 22.77
C ASN A 254 7.49 -64.65 21.83
N ARG A 255 6.44 -65.25 22.40
CA ARG A 255 5.36 -65.93 21.67
C ARG A 255 4.00 -65.83 22.39
N VAL A 256 2.93 -66.12 21.66
CA VAL A 256 1.61 -66.46 22.23
C VAL A 256 1.31 -67.92 21.93
N LEU A 257 0.75 -68.63 22.91
CA LEU A 257 0.26 -70.00 22.76
C LEU A 257 -1.26 -70.04 22.64
N TRP A 258 -1.77 -71.13 22.08
CA TRP A 258 -3.18 -71.54 22.21
C TRP A 258 -3.24 -72.97 22.76
N VAL A 259 -4.24 -73.26 23.60
CA VAL A 259 -4.49 -74.57 24.21
C VAL A 259 -5.97 -74.90 24.13
N ASN A 260 -6.32 -76.08 23.62
CA ASN A 260 -7.70 -76.57 23.57
C ASN A 260 -8.10 -77.17 24.93
N THR A 261 -8.85 -76.42 25.74
CA THR A 261 -9.25 -76.82 27.10
C THR A 261 -10.24 -78.00 27.06
N ASP A 262 -11.07 -78.06 26.01
CA ASP A 262 -12.13 -79.05 25.80
C ASP A 262 -11.60 -80.40 25.20
N ASP A 263 -10.27 -80.61 25.16
CA ASP A 263 -9.66 -81.79 24.53
C ASP A 263 -9.84 -83.10 25.34
N SER A 264 -10.95 -83.76 25.05
CA SER A 264 -11.27 -85.12 25.50
C SER A 264 -10.31 -86.25 25.05
N SER A 265 -9.24 -85.96 24.31
CA SER A 265 -8.22 -86.94 23.88
C SER A 265 -7.02 -87.09 24.83
N THR A 266 -6.96 -86.22 25.84
CA THR A 266 -5.97 -86.19 26.93
C THR A 266 -5.87 -87.50 27.74
N SER A 267 -4.74 -87.66 28.44
CA SER A 267 -4.41 -88.79 29.31
C SER A 267 -4.00 -88.35 30.72
N THR A 268 -4.85 -88.64 31.70
CA THR A 268 -4.66 -88.35 33.14
C THR A 268 -3.79 -89.39 33.85
N GLN A 269 -2.86 -88.92 34.69
CA GLN A 269 -2.11 -89.73 35.66
C GLN A 269 -2.26 -89.16 37.08
N ASP A 270 -2.81 -89.97 37.99
CA ASP A 270 -2.79 -89.73 39.44
C ASP A 270 -1.33 -89.56 39.94
N ILE A 271 -1.06 -88.40 40.54
CA ILE A 271 0.21 -88.05 41.18
C ILE A 271 0.04 -87.69 42.67
N MET A 272 -1.05 -88.12 43.33
CA MET A 272 -1.38 -87.87 44.76
C MET A 272 -0.36 -88.43 45.79
N SER A 273 0.76 -88.99 45.33
CA SER A 273 1.88 -89.45 46.15
C SER A 273 3.25 -88.87 45.75
N ASP A 274 3.29 -87.88 44.84
CA ASP A 274 4.52 -87.15 44.54
C ASP A 274 4.95 -86.25 45.71
N SER A 275 6.19 -85.78 45.60
CA SER A 275 6.85 -84.82 46.48
C SER A 275 6.62 -83.35 46.12
N SER A 276 6.04 -83.03 44.96
CA SER A 276 5.60 -81.67 44.64
C SER A 276 4.40 -81.23 45.49
N ARG A 277 3.43 -82.14 45.75
CA ARG A 277 2.20 -81.79 46.47
C ARG A 277 2.48 -81.29 47.89
N MET A 278 2.08 -80.06 48.17
CA MET A 278 2.34 -79.34 49.40
C MET A 278 1.22 -79.53 50.43
N GLU A 279 -0.03 -79.72 49.98
CA GLU A 279 -1.23 -79.75 50.83
C GLU A 279 -2.12 -81.00 50.64
N PRO A 280 -3.23 -81.16 51.38
CA PRO A 280 -4.29 -82.13 51.07
C PRO A 280 -5.19 -81.61 49.94
N LEU A 281 -5.56 -82.48 49.00
CA LEU A 281 -6.43 -82.22 47.84
C LEU A 281 -7.33 -83.46 47.63
N GLU A 282 -8.43 -83.36 46.87
CA GLU A 282 -9.19 -84.55 46.40
C GLU A 282 -8.55 -85.12 45.11
N GLU A 283 -8.12 -84.25 44.19
CA GLU A 283 -7.40 -84.66 42.96
C GLU A 283 -6.06 -83.91 42.81
N TYR A 284 -4.99 -84.65 42.55
CA TYR A 284 -3.71 -84.14 42.07
C TYR A 284 -3.26 -84.99 40.89
N SER A 285 -3.31 -84.43 39.69
CA SER A 285 -3.13 -85.15 38.42
C SER A 285 -2.10 -84.47 37.52
N SER A 286 -1.36 -85.27 36.75
CA SER A 286 -0.63 -84.81 35.57
C SER A 286 -1.43 -85.21 34.32
N ILE A 287 -1.60 -84.27 33.39
CA ILE A 287 -2.33 -84.45 32.13
C ILE A 287 -1.33 -84.39 30.97
N THR A 288 -1.55 -85.23 29.96
CA THR A 288 -0.67 -85.32 28.77
C THR A 288 -1.46 -85.62 27.50
N ASN A 289 -0.88 -85.31 26.33
CA ASN A 289 -1.50 -85.35 25.01
C ASN A 289 -2.67 -84.35 24.83
N ILE A 290 -2.61 -83.15 25.43
CA ILE A 290 -3.53 -82.04 25.09
C ILE A 290 -3.19 -81.44 23.72
N GLU A 291 -4.21 -81.04 22.96
CA GLU A 291 -4.03 -80.28 21.73
C GLU A 291 -3.67 -78.82 22.03
N TRP A 292 -2.43 -78.41 21.72
CA TRP A 292 -1.94 -77.04 21.87
C TRP A 292 -1.01 -76.64 20.71
N GLY A 293 -0.73 -75.34 20.59
CA GLY A 293 0.18 -74.81 19.59
C GLY A 293 0.74 -73.42 19.91
N VAL A 294 1.66 -72.96 19.05
CA VAL A 294 2.12 -71.56 19.03
C VAL A 294 1.23 -70.80 18.06
N LEU A 295 0.62 -69.70 18.52
CA LEU A 295 -0.26 -68.84 17.73
C LEU A 295 0.54 -67.78 16.96
N ALA A 296 1.37 -67.03 17.69
CA ALA A 296 2.23 -65.96 17.19
C ALA A 296 3.63 -66.06 17.81
N SER A 297 4.67 -65.55 17.13
CA SER A 297 6.06 -65.66 17.61
C SER A 297 6.98 -64.60 17.00
N GLY A 298 7.92 -64.10 17.79
CA GLY A 298 8.82 -63.01 17.41
C GLY A 298 8.53 -61.68 18.12
N LEU A 299 7.46 -61.67 18.93
CA LEU A 299 6.99 -60.57 19.76
C LEU A 299 8.06 -60.12 20.78
N ASN A 300 8.00 -58.89 21.28
CA ASN A 300 8.98 -58.37 22.25
C ASN A 300 8.48 -58.46 23.72
N MET A 301 8.62 -59.64 24.32
CA MET A 301 8.10 -59.97 25.66
C MET A 301 6.59 -59.68 25.77
N PRO A 302 5.74 -60.45 25.05
CA PRO A 302 4.29 -60.30 25.14
C PRO A 302 3.82 -60.57 26.57
N SER A 303 2.93 -59.74 27.09
CA SER A 303 2.63 -59.68 28.53
C SER A 303 1.14 -59.71 28.86
N GLY A 304 0.38 -58.72 28.40
CA GLY A 304 -1.07 -58.67 28.44
C GLY A 304 -1.71 -59.20 27.16
N ILE A 305 -2.94 -59.70 27.31
CA ILE A 305 -3.70 -60.35 26.23
C ILE A 305 -5.20 -60.24 26.50
N VAL A 306 -6.00 -59.87 25.49
CA VAL A 306 -7.46 -59.83 25.57
C VAL A 306 -8.08 -60.19 24.22
N LEU A 307 -9.29 -60.75 24.24
CA LEU A 307 -10.04 -61.19 23.06
C LEU A 307 -11.34 -60.37 22.94
N ASP A 308 -11.66 -59.94 21.72
CA ASP A 308 -12.94 -59.31 21.35
C ASP A 308 -13.49 -60.02 20.09
N ASP A 309 -14.60 -60.73 20.21
CA ASP A 309 -15.08 -61.71 19.21
C ASP A 309 -13.94 -62.58 18.63
N ASP A 310 -13.63 -62.46 17.33
CA ASP A 310 -12.57 -63.19 16.60
C ASP A 310 -11.21 -62.47 16.62
N GLN A 311 -11.05 -61.37 17.37
CA GLN A 311 -9.87 -60.50 17.35
C GLN A 311 -9.11 -60.49 18.68
N LEU A 312 -7.84 -60.92 18.63
CA LEU A 312 -6.97 -61.05 19.79
C LEU A 312 -5.94 -59.92 19.84
N PHE A 313 -5.93 -59.17 20.93
CA PHE A 313 -4.96 -58.10 21.20
C PHE A 313 -3.85 -58.61 22.12
N VAL A 314 -2.61 -58.24 21.83
CA VAL A 314 -1.41 -58.66 22.58
C VAL A 314 -0.51 -57.45 22.82
N SER A 315 -0.15 -57.20 24.08
CA SER A 315 0.76 -56.10 24.45
C SER A 315 2.21 -56.54 24.57
N GLU A 316 3.13 -55.77 23.99
CA GLU A 316 4.57 -56.04 24.04
C GLU A 316 5.26 -55.14 25.09
N TYR A 317 5.57 -55.73 26.25
CA TYR A 317 6.25 -55.04 27.36
C TYR A 317 7.63 -54.47 26.96
N GLY A 318 8.29 -55.02 25.92
CA GLY A 318 9.64 -54.63 25.53
C GLY A 318 9.76 -53.40 24.60
N ASN A 319 8.65 -52.83 24.11
CA ASN A 319 8.64 -51.68 23.18
C ASN A 319 7.40 -50.77 23.27
N GLY A 320 6.30 -51.19 23.94
CA GLY A 320 5.06 -50.40 23.97
C GLY A 320 4.18 -50.53 22.73
N GLN A 321 4.37 -51.60 21.95
CA GLN A 321 3.50 -51.95 20.83
C GLN A 321 2.30 -52.77 21.34
N ILE A 322 1.13 -52.58 20.73
CA ILE A 322 0.00 -53.51 20.84
C ILE A 322 -0.29 -54.05 19.43
N VAL A 323 -0.45 -55.36 19.31
CA VAL A 323 -0.65 -56.06 18.04
C VAL A 323 -2.02 -56.73 18.04
N ALA A 324 -2.77 -56.56 16.95
CA ALA A 324 -4.07 -57.20 16.75
C ALA A 324 -3.95 -58.40 15.79
N TYR A 325 -4.69 -59.46 16.10
CA TYR A 325 -4.67 -60.72 15.37
C TYR A 325 -6.09 -61.21 15.03
N ASP A 326 -6.36 -61.44 13.75
CA ASP A 326 -7.56 -62.14 13.25
C ASP A 326 -7.43 -63.65 13.50
N LEU A 327 -8.40 -64.22 14.23
CA LEU A 327 -8.50 -65.64 14.56
C LEU A 327 -9.63 -66.38 13.82
N SER A 328 -10.49 -65.66 13.08
CA SER A 328 -11.74 -66.15 12.44
C SER A 328 -11.60 -67.34 11.50
N SER A 329 -10.35 -67.69 11.15
CA SER A 329 -10.04 -68.88 10.37
C SER A 329 -10.33 -70.20 11.11
N ASN A 330 -10.06 -70.28 12.43
CA ASN A 330 -10.26 -71.47 13.29
C ASN A 330 -9.87 -71.31 14.78
N GLY A 331 -9.57 -70.11 15.29
CA GLY A 331 -9.07 -69.91 16.68
C GLY A 331 -7.64 -70.41 16.95
N LYS A 332 -7.00 -71.12 16.01
CA LYS A 332 -5.72 -71.84 16.18
C LYS A 332 -4.62 -71.37 15.21
N ALA A 333 -4.91 -70.34 14.41
CA ALA A 333 -3.98 -69.68 13.50
C ALA A 333 -4.35 -68.20 13.40
N ALA A 334 -3.42 -67.33 13.80
CA ALA A 334 -3.57 -65.89 13.76
C ALA A 334 -3.05 -65.29 12.43
N THR A 335 -3.70 -64.22 11.98
CA THR A 335 -3.15 -63.29 10.98
C THR A 335 -3.04 -61.91 11.60
N GLU A 336 -1.86 -61.30 11.56
CA GLU A 336 -1.63 -59.92 11.99
C GLU A 336 -2.51 -58.98 11.13
N THR A 337 -3.45 -58.28 11.77
CA THR A 337 -4.35 -57.33 11.10
C THR A 337 -3.72 -55.95 11.06
N ASP A 338 -3.32 -55.45 12.22
CA ASP A 338 -2.66 -54.15 12.42
C ASP A 338 -1.86 -54.12 13.75
N SER A 339 -1.08 -53.07 13.97
CA SER A 339 -0.39 -52.82 15.25
C SER A 339 -0.14 -51.34 15.52
N ILE A 340 -0.42 -50.90 16.74
CA ILE A 340 -0.18 -49.53 17.20
C ILE A 340 1.07 -49.42 18.08
N GLN A 341 1.71 -48.25 18.04
CA GLN A 341 2.77 -47.86 18.97
C GLN A 341 2.19 -46.83 19.94
N THR A 342 2.09 -47.19 21.22
CA THR A 342 1.65 -46.28 22.29
C THR A 342 2.78 -45.36 22.76
N SER A 343 2.46 -44.36 23.59
CA SER A 343 3.45 -43.55 24.33
C SER A 343 4.16 -44.31 25.45
N ALA A 344 3.54 -45.37 25.96
CA ALA A 344 4.12 -46.25 26.98
C ALA A 344 5.31 -47.04 26.42
N THR A 345 6.18 -47.52 27.31
CA THR A 345 7.35 -48.36 26.94
C THR A 345 7.42 -49.69 27.69
N SER A 346 6.35 -50.00 28.44
CA SER A 346 6.27 -51.10 29.39
C SER A 346 4.81 -51.45 29.68
N ILE A 347 4.06 -51.78 28.63
CA ILE A 347 2.66 -52.18 28.75
C ILE A 347 2.56 -53.54 29.48
N MET A 348 1.50 -53.75 30.24
CA MET A 348 1.15 -55.05 30.82
C MET A 348 -0.29 -55.44 30.45
N GLY A 349 -1.18 -55.68 31.41
CA GLY A 349 -2.56 -56.11 31.17
C GLY A 349 -3.30 -55.27 30.12
N LEU A 350 -4.13 -55.95 29.35
CA LEU A 350 -5.05 -55.40 28.35
C LEU A 350 -6.48 -55.78 28.72
N GLU A 351 -7.43 -54.90 28.43
CA GLU A 351 -8.85 -55.15 28.68
C GLU A 351 -9.74 -54.39 27.69
N ILE A 352 -10.86 -54.98 27.28
CA ILE A 352 -11.85 -54.35 26.42
C ILE A 352 -12.98 -53.79 27.28
N GLY A 353 -13.18 -52.47 27.23
CA GLY A 353 -14.23 -51.83 28.01
C GLY A 353 -15.63 -52.05 27.45
N PRO A 354 -16.69 -51.86 28.26
CA PRO A 354 -18.10 -52.01 27.85
C PRO A 354 -18.58 -51.00 26.80
N ASN A 355 -17.69 -50.15 26.30
CA ASN A 355 -17.88 -49.19 25.21
C ASN A 355 -17.06 -49.58 23.93
N GLY A 356 -16.46 -50.77 23.87
CA GLY A 356 -15.62 -51.25 22.76
C GLY A 356 -14.14 -50.82 22.82
N HIS A 357 -13.83 -49.70 23.47
CA HIS A 357 -12.46 -49.19 23.62
C HIS A 357 -11.51 -50.18 24.32
N LEU A 358 -10.26 -50.26 23.82
CA LEU A 358 -9.17 -50.97 24.46
C LEU A 358 -8.54 -50.14 25.58
N TYR A 359 -8.27 -50.79 26.72
CA TYR A 359 -7.59 -50.24 27.89
C TYR A 359 -6.29 -51.02 28.12
N TYR A 360 -5.25 -50.34 28.64
CA TYR A 360 -3.98 -50.97 28.98
C TYR A 360 -3.33 -50.37 30.24
N VAL A 361 -2.49 -51.17 30.89
CA VAL A 361 -1.64 -50.76 32.02
C VAL A 361 -0.29 -50.24 31.51
N ASP A 362 0.09 -49.00 31.83
CA ASP A 362 1.49 -48.55 31.74
C ASP A 362 2.18 -48.65 33.11
N TYR A 363 2.88 -49.77 33.30
CA TYR A 363 3.72 -50.02 34.47
C TYR A 363 4.86 -48.99 34.62
N GLY A 364 5.23 -48.28 33.56
CA GLY A 364 6.32 -47.30 33.55
C GLY A 364 5.98 -45.99 34.25
N GLN A 365 4.70 -45.66 34.38
CA GLN A 365 4.20 -44.38 34.87
C GLN A 365 3.22 -44.49 36.05
N ASP A 366 2.88 -45.71 36.51
CA ASP A 366 1.80 -46.00 37.46
C ASP A 366 0.41 -45.57 36.92
N GLU A 367 0.13 -45.84 35.65
CA GLU A 367 -1.07 -45.39 34.93
C GLU A 367 -1.87 -46.55 34.30
N VAL A 368 -3.18 -46.34 34.14
CA VAL A 368 -4.04 -47.08 33.20
C VAL A 368 -4.57 -46.12 32.16
N VAL A 369 -4.48 -46.49 30.89
CA VAL A 369 -4.79 -45.66 29.73
C VAL A 369 -5.87 -46.33 28.88
N ARG A 370 -6.76 -45.54 28.28
CA ARG A 370 -7.73 -45.96 27.27
C ARG A 370 -7.32 -45.41 25.91
N ILE A 371 -7.47 -46.22 24.87
CA ILE A 371 -7.30 -45.81 23.48
C ILE A 371 -8.64 -45.27 22.97
N ASP A 372 -8.64 -44.03 22.54
CA ASP A 372 -9.79 -43.32 21.96
C ASP A 372 -9.57 -43.18 20.45
N PRO A 373 -9.99 -44.14 19.61
CA PRO A 373 -9.81 -44.08 18.17
C PRO A 373 -10.56 -42.88 17.57
N PHE A 374 -9.96 -42.25 16.58
CA PHE A 374 -10.57 -41.18 15.81
C PHE A 374 -11.77 -41.75 15.02
N MET A 375 -12.90 -41.06 15.12
CA MET A 375 -14.08 -41.35 14.31
C MET A 375 -13.79 -41.03 12.85
N ASP A 376 -14.26 -41.90 11.96
CA ASP A 376 -14.32 -41.79 10.50
C ASP A 376 -15.80 -42.05 10.18
N GLU A 377 -16.55 -40.99 9.80
CA GLU A 377 -18.03 -41.04 9.68
C GLU A 377 -18.52 -41.44 8.27
N ASP A 378 -17.68 -41.33 7.23
CA ASP A 378 -18.05 -41.68 5.85
C ASP A 378 -17.30 -42.89 5.25
N GLY A 379 -16.17 -43.30 5.85
CA GLY A 379 -15.42 -44.52 5.56
C GLY A 379 -14.29 -44.36 4.54
N ASP A 380 -13.70 -43.17 4.39
CA ASP A 380 -12.66 -42.92 3.39
C ASP A 380 -11.22 -43.28 3.83
N GLY A 381 -10.96 -43.36 5.15
CA GLY A 381 -9.63 -43.55 5.72
C GLY A 381 -8.98 -42.30 6.34
N VAL A 382 -9.72 -41.23 6.56
CA VAL A 382 -9.32 -40.03 7.31
C VAL A 382 -10.26 -39.87 8.50
N GLY A 383 -9.71 -39.50 9.66
CA GLY A 383 -10.52 -39.30 10.87
C GLY A 383 -11.06 -37.88 10.93
N ASN A 384 -12.34 -37.69 11.27
CA ASN A 384 -13.11 -36.43 11.38
C ASN A 384 -12.43 -35.28 12.16
N GLN A 385 -11.34 -35.53 12.90
CA GLN A 385 -10.53 -34.52 13.58
C GLN A 385 -9.50 -33.82 12.68
N VAL A 386 -9.07 -34.49 11.61
CA VAL A 386 -8.03 -34.05 10.66
C VAL A 386 -8.51 -34.09 9.20
N ASP A 387 -9.74 -34.56 9.00
CA ASP A 387 -10.46 -34.56 7.75
C ASP A 387 -11.05 -33.17 7.46
N ASN A 388 -10.83 -32.66 6.25
CA ASN A 388 -11.41 -31.41 5.76
C ASN A 388 -12.81 -31.55 5.15
N CYS A 389 -13.25 -32.77 4.82
CA CYS A 389 -14.62 -33.07 4.39
C CYS A 389 -15.28 -34.23 5.19
N PRO A 390 -15.52 -34.11 6.52
CA PRO A 390 -15.98 -35.19 7.44
C PRO A 390 -17.31 -35.92 7.16
N MET A 391 -17.89 -35.77 5.98
CA MET A 391 -19.14 -36.37 5.53
C MET A 391 -19.12 -36.75 4.02
N ILE A 392 -18.05 -36.47 3.28
CA ILE A 392 -17.92 -36.72 1.83
C ILE A 392 -16.53 -37.32 1.50
N PRO A 393 -16.44 -38.64 1.20
CA PRO A 393 -15.17 -39.35 1.08
C PRO A 393 -14.15 -38.76 0.10
N ASN A 394 -13.01 -38.27 0.60
CA ASN A 394 -12.02 -37.51 -0.17
C ASN A 394 -10.55 -37.82 0.21
N ALA A 395 -10.18 -39.09 0.36
CA ALA A 395 -8.93 -39.59 0.97
C ALA A 395 -7.57 -39.10 0.40
N ASN A 396 -7.59 -38.21 -0.59
CA ASN A 396 -6.46 -37.37 -1.01
C ASN A 396 -6.28 -36.10 -0.13
N GLN A 397 -7.30 -35.67 0.61
CA GLN A 397 -7.35 -34.46 1.45
C GLN A 397 -6.81 -33.25 0.70
N ALA A 398 -7.41 -33.02 -0.47
CA ALA A 398 -7.14 -31.82 -1.22
C ALA A 398 -8.01 -30.67 -0.68
N ASN A 399 -7.39 -29.50 -0.68
CA ASN A 399 -7.91 -28.18 -0.37
C ASN A 399 -6.96 -27.27 -1.16
N HIS A 400 -7.48 -26.59 -2.18
CA HIS A 400 -6.69 -25.83 -3.14
C HIS A 400 -6.41 -24.41 -2.63
N ASP A 401 -7.40 -23.76 -2.03
CA ASP A 401 -7.36 -22.37 -1.54
C ASP A 401 -6.60 -22.16 -0.20
N GLY A 402 -6.78 -23.06 0.76
CA GLY A 402 -6.24 -22.99 2.12
C GLY A 402 -7.25 -22.86 3.28
N ASP A 403 -8.57 -23.02 3.10
CA ASP A 403 -9.59 -22.78 4.14
C ASP A 403 -9.81 -23.91 5.20
N LEU A 404 -11.06 -24.20 5.60
CA LEU A 404 -11.54 -25.22 6.52
C LEU A 404 -12.32 -26.37 5.83
N LEU A 405 -12.63 -26.26 4.53
CA LEU A 405 -13.25 -27.27 3.67
C LEU A 405 -12.20 -27.86 2.71
N GLY A 406 -12.62 -28.33 1.54
CA GLY A 406 -11.73 -28.77 0.45
C GLY A 406 -12.49 -29.42 -0.71
N ASP A 407 -11.73 -29.85 -1.72
CA ASP A 407 -12.12 -30.15 -3.12
C ASP A 407 -13.23 -31.23 -3.35
N ALA A 408 -13.91 -31.66 -2.29
CA ALA A 408 -15.02 -32.62 -2.33
C ALA A 408 -16.26 -32.16 -1.56
N CYS A 409 -16.17 -31.05 -0.81
CA CYS A 409 -17.24 -30.57 0.07
C CYS A 409 -17.37 -29.04 0.14
N ASP A 410 -16.52 -28.28 -0.54
CA ASP A 410 -16.89 -26.93 -0.97
C ASP A 410 -17.80 -26.97 -2.21
N ASP A 411 -18.27 -25.79 -2.63
CA ASP A 411 -18.94 -25.54 -3.92
C ASP A 411 -18.19 -24.44 -4.75
N ASP A 412 -17.01 -23.97 -4.28
CA ASP A 412 -16.22 -22.79 -4.73
C ASP A 412 -14.71 -23.03 -4.41
N ASP A 413 -14.05 -23.93 -5.15
CA ASP A 413 -12.75 -24.55 -4.77
C ASP A 413 -11.52 -23.60 -4.73
N ASP A 414 -11.59 -22.37 -5.28
CA ASP A 414 -10.46 -21.42 -5.35
C ASP A 414 -10.71 -20.00 -4.77
N GLU A 415 -11.87 -19.82 -4.11
CA GLU A 415 -12.36 -18.62 -3.39
C GLU A 415 -12.60 -17.37 -4.28
N ASP A 416 -12.81 -17.59 -5.58
CA ASP A 416 -13.14 -16.58 -6.60
C ASP A 416 -14.56 -15.98 -6.45
N GLY A 417 -15.55 -16.81 -6.14
CA GLY A 417 -16.96 -16.43 -5.99
C GLY A 417 -17.92 -16.83 -7.13
N ILE A 418 -17.43 -17.45 -8.20
CA ILE A 418 -18.19 -18.40 -9.03
C ILE A 418 -18.32 -19.74 -8.27
N LEU A 419 -19.06 -20.71 -8.79
CA LEU A 419 -19.21 -22.05 -8.18
C LEU A 419 -18.80 -23.09 -9.22
N ASP A 420 -18.03 -24.14 -8.84
CA ASP A 420 -17.38 -25.10 -9.75
C ASP A 420 -18.32 -25.71 -10.82
N VAL A 421 -19.62 -25.75 -10.54
CA VAL A 421 -20.66 -26.26 -11.44
C VAL A 421 -21.03 -25.33 -12.60
N ASN A 422 -20.49 -24.11 -12.61
CA ASN A 422 -20.57 -23.11 -13.68
C ASN A 422 -19.20 -22.44 -13.93
N ASP A 423 -18.12 -23.06 -13.43
CA ASP A 423 -16.75 -22.57 -13.53
C ASP A 423 -15.96 -23.49 -14.47
N ASP A 424 -15.39 -22.95 -15.55
CA ASP A 424 -14.55 -23.72 -16.48
C ASP A 424 -13.05 -23.74 -16.06
N CYS A 425 -12.67 -22.95 -15.04
CA CYS A 425 -11.32 -22.84 -14.48
C CYS A 425 -11.11 -23.48 -13.09
N ALA A 426 -12.11 -23.49 -12.19
CA ALA A 426 -12.38 -24.19 -10.90
C ALA A 426 -11.25 -24.65 -9.93
N LEU A 427 -9.99 -24.60 -10.32
CA LEU A 427 -8.78 -24.85 -9.53
C LEU A 427 -7.70 -23.87 -10.03
N GLY A 428 -8.09 -22.60 -10.18
CA GLY A 428 -7.33 -21.53 -10.82
C GLY A 428 -6.38 -20.80 -9.86
N ASN A 429 -6.08 -19.52 -10.15
CA ASN A 429 -5.22 -18.70 -9.31
C ASN A 429 -5.97 -18.19 -8.09
N LEU A 430 -5.42 -18.43 -6.90
CA LEU A 430 -5.96 -17.86 -5.66
C LEU A 430 -5.77 -16.33 -5.56
N SER A 431 -6.63 -15.69 -4.76
CA SER A 431 -6.53 -14.28 -4.33
C SER A 431 -6.87 -13.18 -5.36
N TRP A 432 -7.80 -13.48 -6.27
CA TRP A 432 -8.59 -12.48 -7.01
C TRP A 432 -10.08 -12.70 -6.69
N ILE A 433 -11.01 -12.25 -7.56
CA ILE A 433 -12.46 -12.56 -7.53
C ILE A 433 -13.05 -12.25 -8.92
N SER A 434 -14.04 -13.04 -9.35
CA SER A 434 -14.77 -12.84 -10.60
C SER A 434 -15.46 -11.49 -10.60
N SER A 435 -15.24 -10.74 -11.68
CA SER A 435 -15.92 -9.48 -11.96
C SER A 435 -15.64 -9.04 -13.39
N ALA A 436 -16.59 -8.37 -14.04
CA ALA A 436 -16.49 -7.78 -15.39
C ALA A 436 -15.48 -6.61 -15.52
N LEU A 437 -14.25 -6.85 -15.07
CA LEU A 437 -13.00 -6.06 -15.06
C LEU A 437 -11.75 -6.98 -14.89
N THR A 438 -11.94 -8.29 -14.68
CA THR A 438 -10.95 -9.32 -14.32
C THR A 438 -11.32 -10.74 -14.77
N ASP A 439 -12.61 -10.96 -15.04
CA ASP A 439 -13.27 -12.09 -15.70
C ASP A 439 -14.43 -11.44 -16.49
N HIS A 440 -14.29 -11.36 -17.82
CA HIS A 440 -15.18 -10.56 -18.66
C HIS A 440 -16.48 -11.28 -19.03
N ASP A 441 -16.45 -12.58 -19.38
CA ASP A 441 -17.64 -13.36 -19.75
C ASP A 441 -18.43 -13.93 -18.55
N THR A 442 -17.79 -14.06 -17.39
CA THR A 442 -18.26 -14.65 -16.12
C THR A 442 -18.31 -16.19 -16.06
N ASP A 443 -17.33 -16.87 -16.66
CA ASP A 443 -17.10 -18.32 -16.57
C ASP A 443 -16.11 -18.78 -15.46
N GLY A 444 -15.52 -17.85 -14.70
CA GLY A 444 -14.57 -18.14 -13.61
C GLY A 444 -13.09 -18.18 -14.03
N CYS A 445 -12.77 -18.06 -15.32
CA CYS A 445 -11.40 -17.88 -15.78
C CYS A 445 -10.94 -16.41 -15.67
N ALA A 446 -9.72 -16.19 -15.19
CA ALA A 446 -9.14 -14.84 -15.08
C ALA A 446 -8.47 -14.39 -16.39
N ASP A 447 -8.99 -13.32 -17.03
CA ASP A 447 -8.56 -12.79 -18.35
C ASP A 447 -7.03 -12.80 -18.53
N LEU A 448 -6.32 -12.29 -17.52
CA LEU A 448 -4.89 -11.98 -17.62
C LEU A 448 -3.96 -13.21 -17.55
N THR A 449 -4.49 -14.38 -17.18
CA THR A 449 -3.66 -15.48 -16.66
C THR A 449 -4.13 -16.89 -16.98
N GLU A 450 -5.43 -17.12 -17.14
CA GLU A 450 -6.01 -18.47 -17.18
C GLU A 450 -6.98 -18.69 -18.33
N ASP A 451 -7.76 -17.66 -18.68
CA ASP A 451 -8.43 -17.62 -19.97
C ASP A 451 -7.44 -17.38 -21.14
N SER A 452 -7.95 -17.50 -22.35
CA SER A 452 -7.32 -17.11 -23.61
C SER A 452 -8.34 -16.82 -24.74
N ASP A 453 -9.61 -16.56 -24.38
CA ASP A 453 -10.79 -16.35 -25.24
C ASP A 453 -11.79 -15.46 -24.46
N ASP A 454 -11.35 -14.32 -23.87
CA ASP A 454 -12.01 -13.62 -22.72
C ASP A 454 -13.52 -13.24 -22.89
N ASP A 455 -14.12 -13.33 -24.08
CA ASP A 455 -15.57 -13.12 -24.32
C ASP A 455 -16.34 -14.37 -24.83
N ASN A 456 -15.63 -15.50 -24.93
CA ASN A 456 -16.07 -16.83 -25.35
C ASN A 456 -16.71 -16.87 -26.76
N ASP A 457 -16.27 -15.99 -27.66
CA ASP A 457 -16.55 -16.03 -29.09
C ASP A 457 -16.05 -17.33 -29.77
N GLY A 458 -14.84 -17.77 -29.41
CA GLY A 458 -14.11 -18.86 -30.05
C GLY A 458 -12.89 -18.44 -30.88
N ILE A 459 -12.50 -17.16 -30.83
CA ILE A 459 -11.23 -16.63 -31.35
C ILE A 459 -10.32 -16.24 -30.17
N TYR A 460 -9.18 -16.93 -30.05
CA TYR A 460 -8.24 -16.64 -28.97
C TYR A 460 -7.67 -15.22 -29.05
N ASP A 461 -7.61 -14.47 -27.94
CA ASP A 461 -7.17 -13.05 -27.87
C ASP A 461 -5.84 -12.73 -28.57
N THR A 462 -4.92 -13.70 -28.62
CA THR A 462 -3.66 -13.58 -29.39
C THR A 462 -3.82 -13.46 -30.92
N SER A 463 -5.02 -13.69 -31.42
CA SER A 463 -5.45 -13.60 -32.83
C SER A 463 -6.65 -12.67 -33.03
N ASP A 464 -7.21 -12.14 -31.94
CA ASP A 464 -8.43 -11.32 -31.90
C ASP A 464 -8.10 -9.81 -31.96
N LEU A 465 -8.99 -8.99 -32.53
CA LEU A 465 -8.90 -7.53 -32.51
C LEU A 465 -9.88 -6.83 -31.55
N CYS A 466 -10.91 -7.52 -31.08
CA CYS A 466 -11.86 -7.12 -30.04
C CYS A 466 -11.86 -8.01 -28.76
N PRO A 467 -10.71 -8.47 -28.19
CA PRO A 467 -10.67 -9.58 -27.20
C PRO A 467 -11.42 -9.45 -25.86
N THR A 468 -12.24 -8.42 -25.64
CA THR A 468 -13.14 -8.28 -24.48
C THR A 468 -14.47 -7.68 -24.98
N GLY A 469 -15.11 -8.38 -25.92
CA GLY A 469 -16.21 -7.92 -26.75
C GLY A 469 -17.63 -8.21 -26.25
N ASP A 470 -18.61 -8.23 -27.18
CA ASP A 470 -20.05 -8.26 -26.92
C ASP A 470 -20.56 -9.70 -26.65
N LEU A 471 -20.48 -10.15 -25.40
CA LEU A 471 -20.75 -11.53 -24.94
C LEU A 471 -21.91 -12.31 -25.61
N GLY A 472 -21.66 -13.60 -25.88
CA GLY A 472 -22.71 -14.59 -26.15
C GLY A 472 -23.13 -14.77 -27.61
N TRP A 473 -22.20 -14.49 -28.53
CA TRP A 473 -22.25 -14.84 -29.96
C TRP A 473 -21.12 -15.84 -30.28
N ASN A 474 -20.57 -15.87 -31.50
CA ASN A 474 -19.56 -16.81 -31.99
C ASN A 474 -19.07 -16.36 -33.39
N SER A 475 -17.76 -16.32 -33.65
CA SER A 475 -17.16 -15.91 -34.92
C SER A 475 -17.60 -16.83 -36.05
N LEU A 476 -18.33 -16.25 -37.00
CA LEU A 476 -18.96 -16.94 -38.11
C LEU A 476 -19.18 -15.96 -39.26
N ALA A 477 -18.67 -16.28 -40.46
CA ALA A 477 -18.80 -15.52 -41.71
C ALA A 477 -20.23 -15.03 -42.04
N GLY A 478 -20.65 -13.89 -41.46
CA GLY A 478 -22.03 -13.36 -41.43
C GLY A 478 -22.59 -12.98 -40.03
N THR A 479 -21.72 -12.90 -39.03
CA THR A 479 -21.81 -12.14 -37.76
C THR A 479 -20.44 -11.54 -37.36
N ASP A 480 -19.38 -12.11 -37.92
CA ASP A 480 -18.03 -11.57 -38.18
C ASP A 480 -17.81 -11.87 -39.69
N TYR A 481 -17.38 -10.91 -40.53
CA TYR A 481 -17.25 -11.11 -41.98
C TYR A 481 -15.83 -11.50 -42.45
N ASP A 482 -14.76 -10.95 -41.86
CA ASP A 482 -13.39 -11.20 -42.28
C ASP A 482 -12.65 -12.31 -41.49
N GLY A 483 -13.04 -12.55 -40.23
CA GLY A 483 -12.50 -13.54 -39.32
C GLY A 483 -11.51 -13.02 -38.25
N ASP A 484 -11.62 -11.78 -37.79
CA ASP A 484 -10.72 -11.18 -36.78
C ASP A 484 -11.21 -11.20 -35.31
N GLY A 485 -12.45 -11.66 -35.07
CA GLY A 485 -13.06 -11.72 -33.72
C GLY A 485 -13.92 -10.51 -33.33
N CYS A 486 -13.87 -9.40 -34.05
CA CYS A 486 -14.83 -8.32 -33.90
C CYS A 486 -16.19 -8.68 -34.53
N ARG A 487 -17.28 -8.04 -34.05
CA ARG A 487 -18.65 -8.36 -34.44
C ARG A 487 -19.31 -7.26 -35.27
N ASP A 488 -19.80 -7.61 -36.48
CA ASP A 488 -20.43 -6.72 -37.49
C ASP A 488 -21.46 -5.71 -36.91
N GLN A 489 -22.14 -6.10 -35.82
CA GLN A 489 -23.37 -5.47 -35.36
C GLN A 489 -23.19 -4.40 -34.27
N GLY A 490 -21.98 -4.14 -33.78
CA GLY A 490 -21.82 -3.05 -32.81
C GLY A 490 -20.48 -2.83 -32.10
N GLU A 491 -19.44 -3.61 -32.39
CA GLU A 491 -18.11 -3.39 -31.81
C GLU A 491 -16.99 -3.37 -32.83
N ASP A 492 -17.14 -4.11 -33.93
CA ASP A 492 -16.43 -3.81 -35.16
C ASP A 492 -16.79 -2.40 -35.65
N LEU A 493 -15.84 -1.80 -36.36
CA LEU A 493 -15.93 -0.49 -37.00
C LEU A 493 -15.43 -0.52 -38.45
N ASP A 494 -14.97 -1.67 -38.95
CA ASP A 494 -14.25 -1.89 -40.23
C ASP A 494 -14.62 -3.30 -40.73
N ASP A 495 -15.91 -3.59 -41.01
CA ASP A 495 -16.53 -4.92 -41.25
C ASP A 495 -15.74 -5.87 -42.19
N ASP A 496 -14.78 -5.39 -43.00
CA ASP A 496 -13.90 -6.21 -43.86
C ASP A 496 -12.37 -5.96 -43.78
N ASN A 497 -11.92 -5.19 -42.79
CA ASN A 497 -10.53 -4.84 -42.48
C ASN A 497 -9.76 -4.13 -43.62
N ASP A 498 -10.43 -3.44 -44.54
CA ASP A 498 -9.74 -2.67 -45.57
C ASP A 498 -9.01 -1.43 -45.03
N ARG A 499 -9.41 -0.96 -43.83
CA ARG A 499 -9.03 0.28 -43.10
C ARG A 499 -10.00 1.45 -43.20
N ILE A 500 -11.19 1.31 -43.77
CA ILE A 500 -12.20 2.37 -43.80
C ILE A 500 -13.30 2.10 -42.78
N CYS A 501 -13.65 3.12 -42.00
CA CYS A 501 -14.66 2.94 -40.96
C CYS A 501 -16.07 2.91 -41.56
N ASP A 502 -16.92 1.97 -41.10
CA ASP A 502 -18.35 1.88 -41.43
C ASP A 502 -19.14 3.19 -41.22
N GLY A 503 -18.65 4.10 -40.37
CA GLY A 503 -19.27 5.39 -40.10
C GLY A 503 -18.31 6.50 -39.67
N ASP A 504 -18.88 7.68 -39.38
CA ASP A 504 -18.23 8.91 -38.90
C ASP A 504 -17.29 8.76 -37.66
N GLU A 505 -17.24 7.59 -37.01
CA GLU A 505 -16.63 7.41 -35.68
C GLU A 505 -15.13 7.08 -35.76
N SER A 506 -14.28 8.12 -35.74
CA SER A 506 -12.81 7.94 -35.74
C SER A 506 -12.31 7.17 -34.50
N SER A 507 -11.84 5.94 -34.68
CA SER A 507 -11.21 5.16 -33.61
C SER A 507 -10.01 5.89 -33.01
N THR A 508 -9.86 5.87 -31.68
CA THR A 508 -8.71 6.51 -31.01
C THR A 508 -7.46 5.63 -30.95
N TRP A 509 -7.60 4.36 -31.32
CA TRP A 509 -6.54 3.43 -31.69
C TRP A 509 -6.49 3.25 -33.22
N TRP A 510 -5.44 2.61 -33.71
CA TRP A 510 -5.15 2.41 -35.13
C TRP A 510 -5.91 1.19 -35.68
N VAL A 511 -7.24 1.27 -35.71
CA VAL A 511 -8.14 0.32 -36.38
C VAL A 511 -8.38 0.89 -37.79
N CYS A 512 -9.51 1.57 -37.99
CA CYS A 512 -9.95 2.16 -39.24
C CYS A 512 -9.60 3.65 -39.38
N SER A 513 -9.83 4.19 -40.58
CA SER A 513 -9.86 5.63 -40.91
C SER A 513 -11.28 6.01 -41.35
N PRO A 514 -11.90 7.09 -40.84
CA PRO A 514 -13.21 7.50 -41.31
C PRO A 514 -13.23 7.72 -42.82
N SER A 515 -14.26 7.17 -43.47
CA SER A 515 -14.54 7.36 -44.89
C SER A 515 -14.63 8.85 -45.25
N SER A 516 -14.17 9.22 -46.44
CA SER A 516 -14.35 10.54 -47.07
C SER A 516 -15.83 10.93 -47.14
N ALA A 517 -16.71 9.95 -47.39
CA ALA A 517 -18.17 10.08 -47.46
C ALA A 517 -18.86 10.04 -46.07
N GLY A 518 -18.12 9.78 -44.99
CA GLY A 518 -18.62 9.69 -43.60
C GLY A 518 -19.25 8.34 -43.22
N THR A 519 -19.18 7.36 -44.12
CA THR A 519 -19.61 5.97 -43.97
C THR A 519 -18.96 5.20 -45.10
N ASP A 520 -18.51 3.97 -44.86
CA ASP A 520 -18.00 3.12 -45.93
C ASP A 520 -19.09 2.92 -47.01
N LEU A 521 -18.74 3.12 -48.28
CA LEU A 521 -19.65 2.92 -49.41
C LEU A 521 -19.61 1.48 -49.98
N CYS A 522 -18.56 0.72 -49.66
CA CYS A 522 -18.29 -0.66 -50.05
C CYS A 522 -17.98 -1.64 -48.87
N PRO A 523 -18.69 -1.63 -47.71
CA PRO A 523 -18.35 -2.38 -46.47
C PRO A 523 -18.61 -3.91 -46.52
N GLN A 524 -18.48 -4.52 -47.71
CA GLN A 524 -18.27 -5.97 -47.90
C GLN A 524 -17.32 -6.16 -49.09
N SER A 525 -16.26 -5.37 -49.09
CA SER A 525 -15.09 -5.44 -49.97
C SER A 525 -14.45 -6.84 -49.88
N PRO A 526 -13.64 -7.25 -50.87
CA PRO A 526 -12.97 -8.55 -50.81
C PRO A 526 -11.88 -8.53 -49.72
N PRO A 527 -11.81 -9.48 -48.75
CA PRO A 527 -10.80 -9.53 -47.65
C PRO A 527 -9.33 -9.78 -48.08
N SER A 528 -8.85 -8.91 -48.97
CA SER A 528 -7.53 -8.84 -49.59
C SER A 528 -7.33 -7.50 -50.34
N PHE A 529 -8.41 -6.73 -50.53
CA PHE A 529 -8.39 -5.28 -50.65
C PHE A 529 -7.87 -4.65 -49.35
N MET A 530 -7.49 -3.39 -49.43
CA MET A 530 -6.99 -2.55 -48.34
C MET A 530 -6.92 -1.13 -48.91
N SER A 531 -7.60 -0.17 -48.31
CA SER A 531 -7.54 1.24 -48.71
C SER A 531 -6.10 1.79 -48.72
N PHE A 532 -5.71 2.42 -49.83
CA PHE A 532 -4.64 3.41 -49.92
C PHE A 532 -4.69 4.21 -51.23
N ILE A 533 -4.08 5.40 -51.21
CA ILE A 533 -4.02 6.47 -52.24
C ILE A 533 -3.38 6.01 -53.57
N GLY A 534 -3.98 5.02 -54.23
CA GLY A 534 -3.46 4.33 -55.42
C GLY A 534 -4.19 3.03 -55.79
N ASN A 535 -5.25 2.69 -55.05
CA ASN A 535 -6.35 1.77 -55.39
C ASN A 535 -7.68 2.18 -54.73
N ASP A 536 -7.69 3.34 -54.10
CA ASP A 536 -8.76 4.02 -53.37
C ASP A 536 -8.22 5.45 -53.12
N VAL A 537 -8.67 6.42 -53.92
CA VAL A 537 -8.03 7.74 -54.01
C VAL A 537 -8.50 8.72 -52.93
N ASP A 538 -9.81 8.90 -52.72
CA ASP A 538 -10.31 9.76 -51.64
C ASP A 538 -10.43 9.09 -50.27
N ARG A 539 -10.56 7.74 -50.22
CA ARG A 539 -10.82 6.90 -49.04
C ARG A 539 -12.29 6.78 -48.65
N ASP A 540 -13.16 6.30 -49.54
CA ASP A 540 -14.56 5.98 -49.22
C ASP A 540 -14.84 4.49 -48.91
N GLY A 541 -13.88 3.60 -49.21
CA GLY A 541 -13.96 2.13 -49.05
C GLY A 541 -14.04 1.34 -50.37
N CYS A 542 -14.21 2.01 -51.51
CA CYS A 542 -14.34 1.35 -52.81
C CYS A 542 -13.00 1.24 -53.60
N GLU A 543 -12.83 0.21 -54.44
CA GLU A 543 -11.67 0.10 -55.35
C GLU A 543 -11.88 0.91 -56.64
N ASP A 544 -11.00 1.91 -56.91
CA ASP A 544 -11.01 2.78 -58.13
C ASP A 544 -11.29 1.96 -59.42
N LEU A 545 -10.75 0.74 -59.46
CA LEU A 545 -10.64 -0.06 -60.67
C LEU A 545 -11.90 -0.88 -61.00
N GLY A 546 -12.91 -0.91 -60.11
CA GLY A 546 -14.10 -1.74 -60.37
C GLY A 546 -15.29 -1.68 -59.41
N GLU A 547 -15.17 -1.08 -58.23
CA GLU A 547 -16.29 -0.91 -57.28
C GLU A 547 -16.76 0.56 -57.24
N ASP A 548 -15.83 1.53 -57.34
CA ASP A 548 -16.10 2.98 -57.42
C ASP A 548 -16.57 3.47 -58.82
N ILE A 549 -17.13 4.69 -58.87
CA ILE A 549 -17.64 5.45 -60.02
C ILE A 549 -17.45 6.99 -59.88
N ASP A 550 -16.77 7.46 -58.84
CA ASP A 550 -16.57 8.89 -58.51
C ASP A 550 -15.24 9.05 -57.74
N ASP A 551 -14.14 8.48 -58.28
CA ASP A 551 -12.75 8.28 -57.73
C ASP A 551 -12.19 9.31 -56.71
N ASP A 552 -12.73 10.54 -56.61
CA ASP A 552 -12.32 11.53 -55.59
C ASP A 552 -13.46 12.23 -54.80
N ASN A 553 -14.70 11.73 -54.94
CA ASN A 553 -15.94 12.13 -54.29
C ASN A 553 -16.29 13.64 -54.34
N ASP A 554 -15.77 14.40 -55.31
CA ASP A 554 -16.16 15.81 -55.53
C ASP A 554 -17.59 15.96 -56.10
N GLY A 555 -18.13 14.89 -56.68
CA GLY A 555 -19.46 14.77 -57.27
C GLY A 555 -19.50 14.87 -58.81
N PHE A 556 -18.37 14.76 -59.50
CA PHE A 556 -18.24 14.84 -60.96
C PHE A 556 -17.85 13.53 -61.69
N SER A 557 -18.04 12.33 -61.13
CA SER A 557 -17.94 10.98 -61.76
C SER A 557 -17.05 10.86 -63.01
N ASP A 558 -15.93 10.14 -62.94
CA ASP A 558 -14.79 10.06 -63.88
C ASP A 558 -15.07 9.98 -65.40
N ASP A 559 -16.29 9.61 -65.85
CA ASP A 559 -16.77 9.72 -67.24
C ASP A 559 -17.15 11.18 -67.65
N ILE A 560 -17.07 12.16 -66.73
CA ILE A 560 -17.45 13.59 -66.88
C ILE A 560 -16.33 14.57 -66.50
N ASP A 561 -15.58 14.29 -65.45
CA ASP A 561 -14.53 15.18 -64.91
C ASP A 561 -13.26 15.30 -65.81
N ASP A 562 -12.60 16.46 -65.77
CA ASP A 562 -11.30 16.70 -66.39
C ASP A 562 -10.11 16.35 -65.44
N CYS A 563 -10.34 16.14 -64.12
CA CYS A 563 -9.32 15.93 -63.08
C CYS A 563 -9.53 14.72 -62.10
N PRO A 564 -9.94 13.48 -62.51
CA PRO A 564 -10.71 12.55 -61.63
C PRO A 564 -10.00 11.87 -60.46
N ASN A 565 -8.84 12.35 -60.03
CA ASN A 565 -8.12 11.91 -58.83
C ASN A 565 -7.62 13.13 -58.00
N GLU A 566 -8.20 14.33 -58.20
CA GLU A 566 -7.77 15.63 -57.65
C GLU A 566 -8.97 16.56 -57.30
N ALA A 567 -9.93 16.02 -56.55
CA ALA A 567 -11.20 16.61 -56.08
C ALA A 567 -11.31 18.14 -56.09
N GLY A 568 -12.30 18.66 -56.81
CA GLY A 568 -12.46 20.09 -57.03
C GLY A 568 -13.87 20.64 -56.81
N THR A 569 -14.08 21.85 -57.35
CA THR A 569 -15.42 22.46 -57.45
C THR A 569 -15.63 23.27 -58.73
N SER A 570 -14.61 23.34 -59.61
CA SER A 570 -14.64 24.09 -60.86
C SER A 570 -15.82 23.66 -61.73
N SER A 571 -16.70 24.63 -62.02
CA SER A 571 -17.98 24.39 -62.69
C SER A 571 -18.19 25.24 -63.95
N LEU A 572 -17.18 26.06 -64.30
CA LEU A 572 -17.09 26.90 -65.48
C LEU A 572 -15.81 26.60 -66.28
N GLY A 573 -15.54 27.37 -67.34
CA GLY A 573 -14.31 27.22 -68.12
C GLY A 573 -14.20 25.91 -68.93
N THR A 574 -13.05 25.25 -68.81
CA THR A 574 -12.66 24.01 -69.53
C THR A 574 -11.75 23.13 -68.66
N SER A 575 -12.08 23.04 -67.38
CA SER A 575 -11.34 22.32 -66.35
C SER A 575 -12.37 21.94 -65.28
N LEU A 576 -13.45 21.27 -65.69
CA LEU A 576 -14.55 20.89 -64.76
C LEU A 576 -14.02 19.89 -63.73
N GLY A 577 -14.61 19.84 -62.53
CA GLY A 577 -14.22 18.97 -61.39
C GLY A 577 -12.78 19.14 -60.86
N CYS A 578 -11.98 20.02 -61.49
CA CYS A 578 -10.67 20.39 -60.98
C CYS A 578 -10.74 21.38 -59.79
N SER A 579 -9.67 21.42 -58.99
CA SER A 579 -9.45 22.41 -57.91
C SER A 579 -9.77 23.85 -58.36
N ASP A 580 -10.56 24.53 -57.52
CA ASP A 580 -11.06 25.90 -57.63
C ASP A 580 -11.01 26.46 -56.20
N TYR A 581 -9.92 27.17 -55.88
CA TYR A 581 -9.53 27.45 -54.49
C TYR A 581 -10.33 28.59 -53.83
N ASP A 582 -10.88 29.52 -54.62
CA ASP A 582 -11.67 30.66 -54.11
C ASP A 582 -13.18 30.58 -54.44
N GLY A 583 -13.60 29.65 -55.31
CA GLY A 583 -14.99 29.29 -55.54
C GLY A 583 -15.74 30.20 -56.51
N ASP A 584 -15.04 30.90 -57.39
CA ASP A 584 -15.64 31.72 -58.46
C ASP A 584 -16.27 30.86 -59.59
N GLY A 585 -15.76 29.63 -59.77
CA GLY A 585 -16.18 28.64 -60.76
C GLY A 585 -15.10 28.26 -61.79
N TYR A 586 -13.97 28.97 -61.88
CA TYR A 586 -12.85 28.67 -62.78
C TYR A 586 -11.69 27.99 -62.04
N GLY A 587 -11.40 26.73 -62.40
CA GLY A 587 -10.31 25.99 -61.75
C GLY A 587 -8.92 26.61 -61.89
N ASP A 588 -8.09 26.44 -60.85
CA ASP A 588 -6.82 27.13 -60.58
C ASP A 588 -5.79 27.09 -61.73
N THR A 589 -5.92 26.12 -62.64
CA THR A 589 -5.00 25.91 -63.77
C THR A 589 -5.28 26.82 -64.97
N VAL A 590 -6.47 27.40 -65.05
CA VAL A 590 -6.88 28.35 -66.10
C VAL A 590 -7.10 29.76 -65.58
N ASP A 591 -7.20 29.93 -64.25
CA ASP A 591 -7.34 31.23 -63.62
C ASP A 591 -6.01 32.02 -63.53
N VAL A 592 -6.10 33.34 -63.40
CA VAL A 592 -4.98 34.29 -63.30
C VAL A 592 -4.79 34.78 -61.85
N PHE A 593 -5.83 34.75 -61.03
CA PHE A 593 -5.86 35.12 -59.62
C PHE A 593 -6.49 34.00 -58.74
N PRO A 594 -5.91 32.78 -58.63
CA PRO A 594 -6.55 31.61 -57.98
C PRO A 594 -6.64 31.68 -56.43
N VAL A 595 -6.83 32.87 -55.86
CA VAL A 595 -6.98 33.18 -54.43
C VAL A 595 -7.90 34.39 -54.19
N ASP A 596 -8.56 34.92 -55.23
CA ASP A 596 -9.41 36.11 -55.20
C ASP A 596 -10.57 35.95 -56.20
N GLY A 597 -11.61 35.21 -55.79
CA GLY A 597 -12.82 34.93 -56.59
C GLY A 597 -13.70 36.16 -56.89
N ALA A 598 -13.14 37.37 -56.80
CA ALA A 598 -13.64 38.55 -57.48
C ALA A 598 -12.99 38.77 -58.86
N GLN A 599 -11.88 38.08 -59.18
CA GLN A 599 -11.05 38.27 -60.37
C GLN A 599 -10.61 36.93 -60.97
N TRP A 600 -10.64 36.81 -62.30
CA TRP A 600 -10.28 35.58 -63.03
C TRP A 600 -9.46 35.84 -64.31
N SER A 601 -9.05 37.10 -64.54
CA SER A 601 -8.42 37.53 -65.79
C SER A 601 -7.67 38.86 -65.61
N ASP A 602 -6.43 38.92 -66.09
CA ASP A 602 -5.64 40.16 -66.24
C ASP A 602 -5.44 40.41 -67.75
N GLY A 603 -6.10 41.45 -68.27
CA GLY A 603 -6.13 41.77 -69.69
C GLY A 603 -4.91 42.50 -70.23
N ASP A 604 -4.09 43.10 -69.37
CA ASP A 604 -3.03 44.05 -69.77
C ASP A 604 -1.65 43.80 -69.12
N GLY A 605 -1.63 43.11 -67.96
CA GLY A 605 -0.47 42.45 -67.36
C GLY A 605 0.14 43.18 -66.17
N ASP A 606 -0.62 43.99 -65.44
CA ASP A 606 -0.13 44.78 -64.30
C ASP A 606 -0.39 44.16 -62.90
N GLY A 607 -1.26 43.15 -62.81
CA GLY A 607 -1.60 42.47 -61.56
C GLY A 607 -2.84 43.02 -60.83
N PHE A 608 -3.63 43.90 -61.45
CA PHE A 608 -5.02 44.17 -61.05
C PHE A 608 -5.99 43.46 -62.01
N GLY A 609 -7.18 43.07 -61.54
CA GLY A 609 -8.07 42.19 -62.30
C GLY A 609 -9.08 42.90 -63.21
N ASP A 610 -9.42 42.29 -64.34
CA ASP A 610 -10.34 42.81 -65.37
C ASP A 610 -11.77 43.12 -64.84
N ASN A 611 -12.19 42.52 -63.72
CA ASN A 611 -13.50 42.76 -63.12
C ASN A 611 -13.46 43.99 -62.21
N SER A 612 -13.61 45.17 -62.82
CA SER A 612 -13.56 46.47 -62.13
C SER A 612 -14.67 46.74 -61.08
N ASP A 613 -15.67 45.86 -60.96
CA ASP A 613 -16.67 45.89 -59.87
C ASP A 613 -16.26 44.98 -58.68
N GLY A 614 -15.17 44.21 -58.79
CA GLY A 614 -14.62 43.32 -57.76
C GLY A 614 -13.57 43.98 -56.84
N GLU A 615 -13.20 43.31 -55.76
CA GLU A 615 -12.00 43.68 -54.98
C GLU A 615 -10.75 43.42 -55.84
N GLY A 616 -9.66 44.18 -55.64
CA GLY A 616 -8.48 44.12 -56.53
C GLY A 616 -8.70 44.57 -57.99
N GLY A 617 -9.91 45.00 -58.38
CA GLY A 617 -10.26 45.31 -59.76
C GLY A 617 -9.57 46.56 -60.33
N ASP A 618 -9.11 46.46 -61.57
CA ASP A 618 -8.44 47.53 -62.32
C ASP A 618 -9.44 48.62 -62.77
N GLN A 619 -9.13 49.88 -62.47
CA GLN A 619 -9.91 51.06 -62.87
C GLN A 619 -9.45 51.70 -64.19
N CYS A 620 -8.33 51.24 -64.75
CA CYS A 620 -7.66 51.75 -65.95
C CYS A 620 -7.73 50.79 -67.16
N LEU A 621 -7.90 49.47 -66.97
CA LEU A 621 -8.28 48.35 -67.88
C LEU A 621 -7.46 48.11 -69.17
N LEU A 622 -6.58 49.03 -69.53
CA LEU A 622 -5.76 49.02 -70.77
C LEU A 622 -4.47 49.87 -70.61
N VAL A 623 -4.11 50.21 -69.37
CA VAL A 623 -3.06 51.18 -69.03
C VAL A 623 -2.29 50.77 -67.77
N THR A 624 -1.57 49.64 -67.83
CA THR A 624 -0.65 49.10 -66.80
C THR A 624 -0.16 50.13 -65.77
N GLY A 625 -0.57 49.98 -64.51
CA GLY A 625 -0.28 50.90 -63.42
C GLY A 625 0.23 50.22 -62.15
N THR A 626 0.27 50.98 -61.05
CA THR A 626 0.69 50.51 -59.71
C THR A 626 -0.03 51.19 -58.54
N SER A 627 -0.81 52.25 -58.80
CA SER A 627 -1.59 52.92 -57.73
C SER A 627 -2.61 51.97 -57.10
N ASN A 628 -2.86 52.17 -55.81
CA ASN A 628 -3.64 51.29 -54.94
C ASN A 628 -4.29 52.01 -53.73
N GLN A 629 -4.11 53.34 -53.59
CA GLN A 629 -4.74 54.14 -52.53
C GLN A 629 -6.03 54.84 -53.01
N ASP A 630 -6.12 55.20 -54.29
CA ASP A 630 -7.29 55.85 -54.90
C ASP A 630 -7.87 55.08 -56.10
N ARG A 631 -7.04 54.78 -57.12
CA ARG A 631 -7.46 54.13 -58.38
C ARG A 631 -6.55 52.96 -58.73
N ASN A 632 -6.95 51.77 -58.31
CA ASN A 632 -6.28 50.51 -58.63
C ASN A 632 -5.97 50.38 -60.13
N GLY A 633 -4.78 49.88 -60.47
CA GLY A 633 -4.31 49.68 -61.86
C GLY A 633 -3.96 50.95 -62.65
N CYS A 634 -4.02 52.13 -62.04
CA CYS A 634 -3.66 53.38 -62.72
C CYS A 634 -2.20 53.80 -62.51
N ILE A 635 -1.71 54.69 -63.39
CA ILE A 635 -0.31 55.16 -63.37
C ILE A 635 -0.03 55.92 -62.09
N ASP A 636 1.05 55.51 -61.42
CA ASP A 636 1.74 56.14 -60.30
C ASP A 636 3.21 56.30 -60.73
N THR A 637 3.85 57.43 -60.40
CA THR A 637 5.15 57.85 -60.98
C THR A 637 6.32 57.78 -60.00
N ASP A 638 6.09 58.02 -58.70
CA ASP A 638 7.12 57.95 -57.67
C ASP A 638 6.96 56.74 -56.73
N GLY A 639 5.80 56.10 -56.72
CA GLY A 639 5.52 54.81 -56.11
C GLY A 639 4.76 54.86 -54.78
N ASP A 640 4.19 56.00 -54.39
CA ASP A 640 3.54 56.18 -53.09
C ASP A 640 2.17 55.47 -52.97
N GLY A 641 1.60 55.08 -54.12
CA GLY A 641 0.33 54.38 -54.24
C GLY A 641 -0.87 55.24 -54.65
N TRP A 642 -0.74 56.57 -54.76
CA TRP A 642 -1.78 57.45 -55.31
C TRP A 642 -1.58 57.66 -56.82
N SER A 643 -2.68 57.75 -57.56
CA SER A 643 -2.63 57.86 -59.01
C SER A 643 -2.30 59.27 -59.49
N ASN A 644 -1.49 59.35 -60.56
CA ASN A 644 -1.18 60.61 -61.22
C ASN A 644 -2.46 61.33 -61.69
N PRO A 645 -2.56 62.67 -61.54
CA PRO A 645 -3.68 63.45 -62.06
C PRO A 645 -3.74 63.44 -63.60
N ASP A 646 -4.91 63.11 -64.14
CA ASP A 646 -5.16 62.97 -65.58
C ASP A 646 -6.35 63.83 -66.08
N GLY A 647 -6.98 63.41 -67.19
CA GLY A 647 -8.11 64.13 -67.80
C GLY A 647 -9.51 63.76 -67.27
N ALA A 648 -9.60 62.80 -66.35
CA ALA A 648 -10.80 62.26 -65.72
C ALA A 648 -10.71 62.20 -64.18
N TRP A 649 -9.50 62.26 -63.62
CA TRP A 649 -9.24 62.30 -62.17
C TRP A 649 -8.20 63.39 -61.87
N THR A 650 -8.57 64.44 -61.14
CA THR A 650 -7.68 65.58 -60.83
C THR A 650 -7.35 65.65 -59.34
N VAL A 651 -6.36 66.48 -58.97
CA VAL A 651 -5.95 66.68 -57.56
C VAL A 651 -7.13 67.05 -56.66
N ALA A 652 -8.05 67.89 -57.16
CA ALA A 652 -9.27 68.29 -56.43
C ALA A 652 -10.35 67.21 -56.36
N GLU A 653 -10.14 66.04 -56.99
CA GLU A 653 -11.02 64.87 -56.97
C GLU A 653 -10.43 63.70 -56.17
N GLY A 654 -9.13 63.75 -55.84
CA GLY A 654 -8.43 62.73 -55.06
C GLY A 654 -7.16 62.16 -55.72
N ALA A 655 -6.73 62.70 -56.87
CA ALA A 655 -5.43 62.38 -57.45
C ALA A 655 -4.29 63.02 -56.63
N ASP A 656 -3.08 62.48 -56.79
CA ASP A 656 -1.89 62.99 -56.11
C ASP A 656 -1.56 64.47 -56.46
N ALA A 657 -1.23 65.24 -55.42
CA ALA A 657 -0.83 66.64 -55.47
C ALA A 657 0.66 66.87 -55.83
N PHE A 658 1.58 65.93 -55.57
CA PHE A 658 3.03 66.10 -55.80
C PHE A 658 3.68 64.91 -56.56
N PRO A 659 3.34 64.65 -57.85
CA PRO A 659 3.64 63.37 -58.52
C PRO A 659 5.07 63.13 -59.03
N ASP A 660 6.04 63.64 -58.27
CA ASP A 660 7.49 63.43 -58.37
C ASP A 660 8.14 63.33 -56.94
N GLU A 661 7.36 63.26 -55.85
CA GLU A 661 7.79 63.33 -54.43
C GLU A 661 6.96 62.40 -53.52
N PHE A 662 7.31 61.10 -53.56
CA PHE A 662 6.82 59.94 -52.79
C PHE A 662 6.45 60.15 -51.30
N THR A 663 6.84 61.25 -50.67
CA THR A 663 6.56 61.53 -49.25
C THR A 663 5.42 62.52 -49.01
N GLN A 664 4.78 63.04 -50.06
CA GLN A 664 3.68 64.01 -49.97
C GLN A 664 2.64 63.77 -51.07
N HIS A 665 1.36 63.58 -50.73
CA HIS A 665 0.29 63.39 -51.72
C HIS A 665 -0.88 64.38 -51.63
N SER A 666 -0.85 65.31 -50.66
CA SER A 666 -1.97 66.21 -50.34
C SER A 666 -1.49 67.61 -49.94
N ASP A 667 -2.17 68.63 -50.46
CA ASP A 667 -2.00 70.07 -50.18
C ASP A 667 -3.41 70.64 -49.97
N GLN A 668 -3.83 70.82 -48.71
CA GLN A 668 -5.23 71.13 -48.37
C GLN A 668 -5.62 72.61 -48.56
N ASP A 669 -4.66 73.54 -48.54
CA ASP A 669 -4.96 74.98 -48.63
C ASP A 669 -4.27 75.73 -49.78
N GLY A 670 -3.30 75.10 -50.45
CA GLY A 670 -2.71 75.55 -51.71
C GLY A 670 -1.49 76.46 -51.56
N ASP A 671 -0.77 76.43 -50.43
CA ASP A 671 0.45 77.22 -50.24
C ASP A 671 1.73 76.55 -50.82
N GLY A 672 1.69 75.23 -51.02
CA GLY A 672 2.74 74.43 -51.65
C GLY A 672 3.63 73.63 -50.69
N TYR A 673 3.36 73.65 -49.39
CA TYR A 673 3.84 72.65 -48.44
C TYR A 673 2.84 71.46 -48.36
N GLY A 674 3.33 70.27 -48.01
CA GLY A 674 2.51 69.05 -48.04
C GLY A 674 1.97 68.64 -46.66
N ASP A 675 0.75 68.14 -46.63
CA ASP A 675 0.00 67.81 -45.41
C ASP A 675 0.60 66.66 -44.58
N ALA A 676 1.41 65.78 -45.19
CA ALA A 676 1.93 64.60 -44.50
C ALA A 676 3.01 65.01 -43.49
N SER A 677 2.71 64.88 -42.20
CA SER A 677 3.52 65.44 -41.10
C SER A 677 4.97 64.93 -41.03
N ASP A 678 5.23 63.75 -41.59
CA ASP A 678 6.51 63.06 -41.69
C ASP A 678 7.14 63.13 -43.11
N GLY A 679 6.46 63.78 -44.06
CA GLY A 679 6.93 64.01 -45.41
C GLY A 679 7.98 65.12 -45.55
N VAL A 680 8.58 65.22 -46.74
CA VAL A 680 9.54 66.29 -47.06
C VAL A 680 8.85 67.65 -46.97
N GLN A 681 9.42 68.56 -46.18
CA GLN A 681 8.90 69.91 -45.94
C GLN A 681 7.40 69.91 -45.58
N SER A 682 7.04 69.11 -44.58
CA SER A 682 5.67 69.04 -44.08
C SER A 682 5.16 70.39 -43.54
N ASP A 683 3.90 70.71 -43.83
CA ASP A 683 3.27 71.92 -43.32
C ASP A 683 3.00 71.81 -41.80
N ALA A 684 3.44 72.81 -41.04
CA ALA A 684 3.17 72.96 -39.61
C ALA A 684 1.83 73.69 -39.32
N CYS A 685 1.09 74.07 -40.36
CA CYS A 685 -0.21 74.75 -40.36
C CYS A 685 -1.28 74.27 -41.41
N PRO A 686 -1.50 72.96 -41.74
CA PRO A 686 -2.22 72.39 -42.94
C PRO A 686 -3.65 72.82 -43.35
N LEU A 687 -4.08 74.02 -42.97
CA LEU A 687 -5.41 74.63 -43.15
C LEU A 687 -5.33 76.18 -43.16
N ASN A 688 -4.14 76.78 -43.10
CA ASN A 688 -3.90 78.22 -42.88
C ASN A 688 -2.66 78.80 -43.62
N ALA A 689 -2.39 78.36 -44.85
CA ALA A 689 -1.51 78.94 -45.89
C ALA A 689 -0.61 80.13 -45.45
N GLY A 690 0.70 79.88 -45.35
CA GLY A 690 1.66 80.79 -44.73
C GLY A 690 2.90 81.08 -45.55
N THR A 691 3.95 81.57 -44.87
CA THR A 691 5.23 81.96 -45.49
C THR A 691 6.47 81.76 -44.59
N SER A 692 6.33 81.29 -43.35
CA SER A 692 7.47 80.97 -42.48
C SER A 692 8.36 79.90 -43.11
N THR A 693 9.69 80.04 -42.98
CA THR A 693 10.68 79.12 -43.58
C THR A 693 11.75 78.59 -42.64
N GLU A 694 11.93 79.18 -41.45
CA GLU A 694 13.04 78.81 -40.55
C GLU A 694 12.63 77.85 -39.42
N ASP A 695 11.37 77.89 -38.94
CA ASP A 695 10.90 77.04 -37.82
C ASP A 695 9.65 76.21 -38.13
N ARG A 696 8.56 76.85 -38.59
CA ARG A 696 7.25 76.22 -38.80
C ARG A 696 6.79 76.51 -40.22
N LEU A 697 7.30 75.70 -41.15
CA LEU A 697 6.98 75.75 -42.58
C LEU A 697 5.46 75.82 -42.80
N GLY A 698 5.04 76.61 -43.79
CA GLY A 698 3.62 76.86 -44.12
C GLY A 698 2.81 77.65 -43.09
N CYS A 699 3.42 78.12 -41.99
CA CYS A 699 2.74 78.97 -41.01
C CYS A 699 2.85 80.47 -41.30
N LEU A 700 1.95 81.22 -40.68
CA LEU A 700 1.94 82.69 -40.70
C LEU A 700 3.23 83.28 -40.09
N ASP A 701 3.77 84.23 -40.83
CA ASP A 701 4.94 85.07 -40.54
C ASP A 701 4.52 86.50 -40.94
N SER A 702 4.38 87.38 -39.95
CA SER A 702 3.71 88.68 -40.08
C SER A 702 4.61 89.84 -40.54
N ASP A 703 5.93 89.75 -40.36
CA ASP A 703 6.87 90.82 -40.76
C ASP A 703 8.00 90.39 -41.72
N ASN A 704 8.08 89.08 -42.01
CA ASN A 704 8.95 88.44 -42.99
C ASN A 704 10.44 88.39 -42.63
N ASP A 705 10.76 88.18 -41.34
CA ASP A 705 12.10 87.74 -40.89
C ASP A 705 12.38 86.25 -41.22
N GLY A 706 11.33 85.40 -41.24
CA GLY A 706 11.39 83.97 -41.58
C GLY A 706 10.89 83.01 -40.48
N TRP A 707 10.79 83.48 -39.23
CA TRP A 707 10.18 82.76 -38.11
C TRP A 707 8.66 82.92 -38.08
N SER A 708 7.95 81.97 -37.48
CA SER A 708 6.49 82.03 -37.33
C SER A 708 6.06 82.89 -36.13
N ASP A 709 4.94 83.61 -36.27
CA ASP A 709 4.31 84.48 -35.24
C ASP A 709 4.11 83.83 -33.85
N ALA A 710 4.18 82.50 -33.79
CA ALA A 710 3.96 81.70 -32.58
C ALA A 710 5.25 81.42 -31.78
N ASN A 711 6.42 81.55 -32.38
CA ASN A 711 7.73 81.23 -31.80
C ASN A 711 8.69 82.43 -31.75
N ASP A 712 8.43 83.47 -32.52
CA ASP A 712 9.13 84.75 -32.43
C ASP A 712 8.76 85.50 -31.12
N ALA A 713 9.79 85.98 -30.40
CA ALA A 713 9.63 86.79 -29.19
C ALA A 713 9.18 88.25 -29.46
N PHE A 714 9.40 88.76 -30.68
CA PHE A 714 9.05 90.13 -31.10
C PHE A 714 8.37 90.19 -32.50
N PRO A 715 7.17 89.60 -32.73
CA PRO A 715 6.50 89.47 -34.05
C PRO A 715 6.06 90.74 -34.81
N ASP A 716 6.63 91.90 -34.47
CA ASP A 716 6.48 93.21 -35.12
C ASP A 716 7.86 93.88 -35.40
N ASP A 717 9.01 93.23 -35.08
CA ASP A 717 10.38 93.77 -35.27
C ASP A 717 11.42 92.70 -35.68
N ALA A 718 11.48 92.43 -36.99
CA ALA A 718 12.47 91.63 -37.76
C ALA A 718 13.97 91.99 -37.56
N THR A 719 14.34 92.64 -36.47
CA THR A 719 15.73 92.76 -35.99
C THR A 719 16.01 91.97 -34.71
N GLN A 720 14.98 91.42 -34.07
CA GLN A 720 15.01 90.61 -32.85
C GLN A 720 13.98 89.48 -32.95
N HIS A 721 14.34 88.24 -32.61
CA HIS A 721 13.36 87.14 -32.47
C HIS A 721 13.54 86.27 -31.22
N SER A 722 14.49 86.64 -30.35
CA SER A 722 14.86 85.86 -29.16
C SER A 722 15.14 86.78 -27.97
N ASP A 723 14.66 86.36 -26.80
CA ASP A 723 14.85 86.94 -25.47
C ASP A 723 15.09 85.73 -24.55
N THR A 724 16.37 85.41 -24.28
CA THR A 724 16.77 84.12 -23.72
C THR A 724 16.47 83.99 -22.22
N ASP A 725 16.42 85.09 -21.47
CA ASP A 725 16.13 85.07 -20.02
C ASP A 725 14.83 85.75 -19.60
N GLY A 726 14.16 86.47 -20.50
CA GLY A 726 12.81 87.00 -20.35
C GLY A 726 12.73 88.35 -19.65
N ASP A 727 13.78 89.17 -19.70
CA ASP A 727 13.79 90.53 -19.13
C ASP A 727 13.18 91.60 -20.04
N GLY A 728 13.03 91.30 -21.34
CA GLY A 728 12.43 92.16 -22.35
C GLY A 728 13.43 92.91 -23.25
N PHE A 729 14.73 92.63 -23.13
CA PHE A 729 15.76 93.06 -24.08
C PHE A 729 16.18 91.88 -24.98
N GLY A 730 16.21 92.09 -26.31
CA GLY A 730 16.43 90.99 -27.26
C GLY A 730 17.91 90.63 -27.47
N ASP A 731 18.17 89.34 -27.66
CA ASP A 731 19.51 88.72 -27.69
C ASP A 731 20.42 89.20 -28.84
N SER A 732 19.85 89.75 -29.92
CA SER A 732 20.61 90.15 -31.11
C SER A 732 21.44 91.39 -30.83
N GLU A 733 22.78 91.27 -30.70
CA GLU A 733 23.73 92.39 -30.51
C GLU A 733 23.54 93.58 -31.49
N THR A 734 22.88 93.34 -32.62
CA THR A 734 22.61 94.34 -33.69
C THR A 734 21.15 94.79 -33.81
N GLY A 735 20.23 94.21 -33.04
CA GLY A 735 18.81 94.55 -33.04
C GLY A 735 18.46 95.81 -32.25
N THR A 736 17.18 96.07 -32.07
CA THR A 736 16.71 97.14 -31.16
C THR A 736 16.96 96.78 -29.70
N THR A 737 17.49 97.74 -28.93
CA THR A 737 17.75 97.62 -27.46
C THR A 737 18.32 96.25 -27.07
N PRO A 738 19.52 95.91 -27.56
CA PRO A 738 20.11 94.60 -27.33
C PRO A 738 20.51 94.43 -25.87
N ASP A 739 20.31 93.23 -25.34
CA ASP A 739 20.79 92.93 -24.00
C ASP A 739 22.34 92.87 -23.94
N SER A 740 22.89 93.31 -22.82
CA SER A 740 24.32 93.24 -22.49
C SER A 740 24.68 92.04 -21.60
N CYS A 741 23.71 91.23 -21.16
CA CYS A 741 23.89 90.07 -20.28
C CYS A 741 23.02 88.81 -20.62
N PRO A 742 22.90 88.31 -21.89
CA PRO A 742 21.74 87.50 -22.40
C PRO A 742 21.50 86.07 -21.84
N GLU A 743 22.04 85.75 -20.67
CA GLU A 743 21.79 84.52 -19.92
C GLU A 743 21.45 84.82 -18.44
N ILE A 744 21.29 86.09 -18.04
CA ILE A 744 21.30 86.56 -16.64
C ILE A 744 20.38 87.77 -16.41
N PHE A 745 19.06 87.53 -16.50
CA PHE A 745 17.94 88.46 -16.24
C PHE A 745 18.34 89.67 -15.38
N GLY A 746 18.24 90.85 -15.97
CA GLY A 746 18.62 92.10 -15.32
C GLY A 746 17.50 93.14 -15.28
N THR A 747 17.87 94.29 -14.74
CA THR A 747 17.01 95.48 -14.74
C THR A 747 17.82 96.77 -14.87
N SER A 748 19.14 96.72 -15.07
CA SER A 748 19.94 97.92 -15.29
C SER A 748 19.53 98.59 -16.61
N ASP A 749 19.17 99.87 -16.57
CA ASP A 749 18.83 100.67 -17.74
C ASP A 749 19.86 101.78 -18.03
N MET A 750 20.99 101.77 -17.30
CA MET A 750 22.06 102.76 -17.36
C MET A 750 23.39 102.15 -17.83
N GLU A 751 23.90 102.66 -18.95
CA GLU A 751 25.13 102.26 -19.69
C GLU A 751 25.17 100.81 -20.21
N ARG A 752 24.58 99.84 -19.51
CA ARG A 752 24.33 98.46 -19.97
C ARG A 752 22.87 98.10 -19.70
N PHE A 753 22.20 97.56 -20.72
CA PHE A 753 20.85 97.03 -20.60
C PHE A 753 20.91 95.58 -20.09
N GLY A 754 19.81 95.16 -19.44
CA GLY A 754 19.54 93.79 -18.98
C GLY A 754 20.58 93.09 -18.09
N CYS A 755 21.45 93.84 -17.41
CA CYS A 755 22.35 93.27 -16.41
C CYS A 755 21.78 93.39 -14.96
N PRO A 756 22.21 92.52 -14.02
CA PRO A 756 21.71 92.56 -12.64
C PRO A 756 22.07 93.83 -11.84
N ASP A 757 21.03 94.52 -11.36
CA ASP A 757 21.05 95.65 -10.43
C ASP A 757 20.54 95.15 -9.05
N PRO A 758 21.40 95.01 -8.02
CA PRO A 758 21.02 94.36 -6.75
C PRO A 758 20.11 95.18 -5.82
N ASP A 759 20.14 96.52 -5.89
CA ASP A 759 19.44 97.40 -4.93
C ASP A 759 18.46 98.40 -5.57
N GLY A 760 18.46 98.50 -6.90
CA GLY A 760 17.46 99.17 -7.72
C GLY A 760 17.72 100.66 -7.88
N ASP A 761 18.95 101.04 -8.22
CA ASP A 761 19.38 102.42 -8.50
C ASP A 761 19.49 102.71 -10.02
N GLY A 762 19.66 101.66 -10.85
CA GLY A 762 19.84 101.70 -12.30
C GLY A 762 21.17 101.15 -12.80
N TRP A 763 22.21 101.08 -11.96
CA TRP A 763 23.53 100.57 -12.32
C TRP A 763 23.69 99.06 -12.02
N ALA A 764 24.40 98.36 -12.90
CA ALA A 764 24.72 96.95 -12.68
C ALA A 764 25.75 96.81 -11.54
N GLY A 765 25.43 96.01 -10.52
CA GLY A 765 26.11 96.00 -9.20
C GLY A 765 27.58 95.53 -9.15
N PHE A 766 28.21 95.29 -10.31
CA PHE A 766 29.66 95.06 -10.44
C PHE A 766 30.43 96.33 -10.87
N LEU A 767 29.73 97.42 -11.18
CA LEU A 767 30.29 98.75 -11.45
C LEU A 767 30.08 99.73 -10.28
N ASP A 768 29.23 99.35 -9.32
CA ASP A 768 28.87 100.12 -8.13
C ASP A 768 29.87 99.89 -6.98
N ALA A 769 30.20 100.96 -6.21
CA ALA A 769 31.08 100.88 -5.05
C ALA A 769 30.37 100.51 -3.72
N PHE A 770 29.06 100.73 -3.63
CA PHE A 770 28.17 100.43 -2.50
C PHE A 770 26.92 99.62 -2.92
N PRO A 771 27.06 98.45 -3.58
CA PRO A 771 25.97 97.69 -4.24
C PRO A 771 24.91 97.03 -3.31
N ASP A 772 24.82 97.49 -2.06
CA ASP A 772 23.79 97.14 -1.07
C ASP A 772 23.01 98.40 -0.59
N ASP A 773 23.34 99.61 -1.08
CA ASP A 773 22.81 100.90 -0.59
C ASP A 773 22.77 102.02 -1.65
N LYS A 774 21.93 101.82 -2.68
CA LYS A 774 21.30 102.67 -3.74
C LYS A 774 21.12 104.20 -3.59
N ARG A 775 21.65 104.76 -2.51
CA ARG A 775 21.83 106.20 -2.30
C ARG A 775 23.24 106.63 -2.74
N PHE A 776 24.16 105.67 -2.82
CA PHE A 776 25.58 105.84 -3.02
C PHE A 776 26.05 104.82 -4.05
N TRP A 777 27.00 105.20 -4.92
CA TRP A 777 27.56 104.31 -5.94
C TRP A 777 29.06 104.56 -6.20
N SER A 778 29.70 105.47 -5.45
CA SER A 778 31.12 105.79 -5.60
C SER A 778 31.81 106.23 -4.29
N ASP A 779 33.03 105.71 -4.10
CA ASP A 779 34.04 106.10 -3.12
C ASP A 779 35.32 106.36 -3.94
N ALA A 780 35.77 107.61 -3.98
CA ALA A 780 36.82 108.05 -4.90
C ALA A 780 38.25 107.83 -4.40
N ASP A 781 38.49 107.79 -3.08
CA ASP A 781 39.83 107.68 -2.50
C ASP A 781 40.09 106.37 -1.73
N GLY A 782 39.03 105.64 -1.36
CA GLY A 782 39.06 104.30 -0.80
C GLY A 782 39.28 104.23 0.72
N ASP A 783 38.98 105.30 1.48
CA ASP A 783 38.98 105.24 2.95
C ASP A 783 37.73 104.57 3.55
N GLY A 784 36.63 104.50 2.79
CA GLY A 784 35.38 103.83 3.13
C GLY A 784 34.17 104.74 3.37
N TYR A 785 34.25 106.06 3.12
CA TYR A 785 33.12 106.98 3.17
C TYR A 785 32.63 107.41 1.76
N PRO A 786 31.32 107.39 1.45
CA PRO A 786 30.79 107.69 0.12
C PRO A 786 30.93 109.16 -0.33
N ASP A 787 31.18 109.34 -1.63
CA ASP A 787 31.34 110.65 -2.29
C ASP A 787 30.04 111.49 -2.29
N GLN A 788 28.88 110.84 -2.29
CA GLN A 788 27.58 111.48 -2.53
C GLN A 788 27.19 112.37 -1.34
N GLU A 789 27.39 113.69 -1.50
CA GLU A 789 27.01 114.73 -0.52
C GLU A 789 25.56 114.59 -0.01
N GLY A 790 25.36 114.90 1.28
CA GLY A 790 24.03 115.16 1.85
C GLY A 790 23.60 114.21 2.97
N THR A 791 24.46 113.28 3.39
CA THR A 791 24.22 112.41 4.56
C THR A 791 25.26 112.66 5.66
N ASN A 792 25.04 112.10 6.85
CA ASN A 792 26.01 112.13 7.95
C ASN A 792 27.09 111.02 7.85
N LEU A 793 27.17 110.35 6.72
CA LEU A 793 28.17 109.32 6.39
C LEU A 793 28.96 109.70 5.12
N SER A 794 28.52 110.71 4.37
CA SER A 794 29.25 111.26 3.22
C SER A 794 30.57 111.85 3.71
N ASP A 795 31.64 111.69 2.94
CA ASP A 795 32.96 112.21 3.33
C ASP A 795 33.03 113.75 3.30
N ASP A 796 33.64 114.37 4.31
CA ASP A 796 34.01 115.79 4.34
C ASP A 796 35.34 116.07 3.59
N CYS A 797 36.07 115.01 3.20
CA CYS A 797 37.39 115.01 2.59
C CYS A 797 37.61 114.10 1.31
N PRO A 798 36.67 113.94 0.33
CA PRO A 798 36.60 112.80 -0.64
C PRO A 798 37.79 112.50 -1.60
N GLU A 799 38.95 113.14 -1.43
CA GLU A 799 40.17 112.96 -2.21
C GLU A 799 41.44 112.90 -1.30
N VAL A 800 41.26 112.77 0.03
CA VAL A 800 42.32 112.81 1.06
C VAL A 800 41.97 111.86 2.23
N PRO A 801 42.38 110.57 2.16
CA PRO A 801 41.83 109.52 3.01
C PRO A 801 42.20 109.68 4.50
N GLY A 802 41.28 109.31 5.40
CA GLY A 802 41.45 109.54 6.82
C GLY A 802 40.64 108.62 7.73
N THR A 803 40.43 109.08 8.97
CA THR A 803 39.84 108.28 10.06
C THR A 803 39.15 109.11 11.16
N SER A 804 39.06 110.44 11.02
CA SER A 804 38.32 111.26 11.99
C SER A 804 36.82 111.04 11.87
N THR A 805 36.12 111.18 13.01
CA THR A 805 34.71 110.82 13.16
C THR A 805 33.89 111.78 14.03
N GLU A 806 34.54 112.67 14.80
CA GLU A 806 33.85 113.52 15.79
C GLU A 806 33.62 114.98 15.34
N ASP A 807 34.40 115.52 14.39
CA ASP A 807 34.25 116.90 13.88
C ASP A 807 34.10 117.01 12.35
N ARG A 808 34.82 116.14 11.64
CA ARG A 808 34.72 115.89 10.20
C ARG A 808 34.81 114.39 10.02
N VAL A 809 34.03 113.84 9.09
CA VAL A 809 34.09 112.42 8.74
C VAL A 809 35.10 112.24 7.61
N GLY A 810 35.80 111.10 7.55
CA GLY A 810 36.80 110.74 6.52
C GLY A 810 38.08 111.59 6.47
N CYS A 811 38.15 112.73 7.16
CA CYS A 811 39.37 113.53 7.19
C CYS A 811 40.49 112.89 8.06
N LEU A 812 41.75 113.28 7.81
CA LEU A 812 42.94 112.77 8.51
C LEU A 812 42.94 113.07 10.03
N ASP A 813 43.15 112.04 10.85
CA ASP A 813 43.49 112.10 12.30
C ASP A 813 44.94 111.59 12.48
N GLY A 814 45.82 112.43 13.02
CA GLY A 814 47.25 112.15 13.14
C GLY A 814 47.71 111.45 14.42
N ASP A 815 46.86 111.28 15.44
CA ASP A 815 47.22 110.61 16.68
C ASP A 815 46.19 109.63 17.28
N GLY A 816 44.97 109.59 16.72
CA GLY A 816 43.97 108.54 16.96
C GLY A 816 42.99 108.85 18.09
N ASP A 817 42.69 110.13 18.33
CA ASP A 817 41.77 110.63 19.36
C ASP A 817 40.32 110.83 18.83
N GLY A 818 40.11 110.76 17.51
CA GLY A 818 38.82 110.79 16.82
C GLY A 818 38.47 112.13 16.16
N TRP A 819 39.26 113.17 16.46
CA TRP A 819 39.15 114.52 15.89
C TRP A 819 40.15 114.70 14.75
N SER A 820 39.78 115.47 13.73
CA SER A 820 40.67 115.73 12.60
C SER A 820 41.90 116.55 13.02
N ASP A 821 43.03 116.37 12.31
CA ASP A 821 44.29 117.13 12.47
C ASP A 821 44.08 118.67 12.31
N ALA A 822 42.93 119.08 11.79
CA ALA A 822 42.49 120.46 11.62
C ALA A 822 41.48 120.96 12.67
N GLY A 823 40.81 120.05 13.39
CA GLY A 823 39.86 120.33 14.47
C GLY A 823 40.51 120.34 15.86
N ASP A 824 41.50 119.48 16.10
CA ASP A 824 42.16 119.35 17.39
C ASP A 824 43.18 120.51 17.68
N SER A 825 43.26 120.86 18.97
CA SER A 825 44.22 121.82 19.53
C SER A 825 45.57 121.21 19.92
N TYR A 826 45.73 119.89 19.95
CA TYR A 826 46.94 119.18 20.40
C TYR A 826 47.36 117.95 19.55
N PRO A 827 47.46 117.99 18.19
CA PRO A 827 47.32 116.81 17.30
C PRO A 827 48.53 115.85 17.22
N LYS A 828 49.19 115.62 18.37
CA LYS A 828 50.30 114.69 18.69
C LYS A 828 50.28 114.26 20.18
N ASP A 829 49.16 114.45 20.89
CA ASP A 829 48.90 114.12 22.29
C ASP A 829 47.39 113.83 22.48
N ALA A 830 46.94 112.67 21.97
CA ALA A 830 45.64 111.98 22.11
C ALA A 830 45.10 111.79 23.55
N SER A 831 45.56 112.58 24.51
CA SER A 831 45.03 112.66 25.88
C SER A 831 44.09 113.86 26.10
N ARG A 832 43.82 114.70 25.08
CA ARG A 832 43.30 116.07 25.31
C ARG A 832 42.79 116.90 24.08
N PHE A 833 41.72 116.51 23.40
CA PHE A 833 41.16 117.35 22.32
C PHE A 833 40.71 118.80 22.70
N ALA A 834 39.96 118.98 23.80
CA ALA A 834 39.22 120.25 24.05
C ALA A 834 39.49 120.99 25.38
N SER A 835 39.19 122.31 25.39
CA SER A 835 39.02 123.14 26.59
C SER A 835 37.53 123.31 26.94
N ALA A 836 37.15 123.13 28.21
CA ALA A 836 35.77 122.82 28.63
C ALA A 836 34.73 123.98 28.60
N GLU A 837 33.48 123.69 28.15
CA GLU A 837 32.17 123.91 28.86
C GLU A 837 30.86 123.61 28.00
N ASP A 838 29.95 122.78 28.54
CA ASP A 838 28.45 122.64 28.37
C ASP A 838 27.70 122.13 27.07
N SER A 839 26.32 122.12 27.06
CA SER A 839 25.48 121.01 26.48
C SER A 839 24.01 121.28 25.99
N SER A 840 23.32 120.20 25.49
CA SER A 840 21.84 119.90 25.50
C SER A 840 20.90 120.49 24.40
N SER A 841 19.70 119.96 24.03
CA SER A 841 18.98 118.64 24.12
C SER A 841 17.56 118.67 23.41
N SER A 842 16.75 117.59 23.47
CA SER A 842 15.26 117.48 23.19
C SER A 842 14.77 117.34 21.73
N ASN A 843 13.57 116.87 21.31
CA ASN A 843 12.41 115.98 21.71
C ASN A 843 11.40 115.94 20.49
N MET A 844 10.24 115.26 20.28
CA MET A 844 9.23 114.31 20.88
C MET A 844 8.21 113.96 19.73
N LEU A 845 7.14 113.12 19.74
CA LEU A 845 6.70 111.84 20.39
C LEU A 845 5.21 111.55 20.00
N PHE A 846 4.80 110.31 19.61
CA PHE A 846 3.41 109.77 19.79
C PHE A 846 3.30 108.22 19.69
N LEU A 847 2.09 107.64 19.77
CA LEU A 847 1.69 106.21 19.97
C LEU A 847 0.30 105.94 19.28
N ILE A 848 -0.53 104.87 19.39
CA ILE A 848 -0.80 103.66 20.24
C ILE A 848 -1.92 102.83 19.47
N VAL A 849 -2.38 101.56 19.62
CA VAL A 849 -2.09 100.22 20.25
C VAL A 849 -3.15 99.20 19.70
N GLY A 850 -3.13 97.86 19.81
CA GLY A 850 -2.20 96.92 20.46
C GLY A 850 -2.66 95.42 20.41
N VAL A 851 -1.79 94.39 20.49
CA VAL A 851 -0.87 93.98 21.59
C VAL A 851 -1.62 93.11 22.63
N LEU A 852 -1.54 91.76 22.58
CA LEU A 852 -0.45 90.83 22.97
C LEU A 852 -0.53 90.34 24.43
N CYS A 853 -0.08 89.08 24.64
CA CYS A 853 0.45 88.49 25.88
C CYS A 853 -0.36 88.55 27.20
N VAL A 854 -0.61 87.37 27.79
CA VAL A 854 -0.16 86.94 29.14
C VAL A 854 -0.65 85.49 29.31
N MET A 855 0.22 84.47 29.27
CA MET A 855 1.21 84.06 30.28
C MET A 855 0.62 83.40 31.54
N ALA A 856 0.92 82.10 31.64
CA ALA A 856 1.55 81.47 32.80
C ALA A 856 0.74 81.13 34.09
N VAL A 857 0.82 79.83 34.42
CA VAL A 857 1.32 79.30 35.71
C VAL A 857 0.36 79.23 36.92
N VAL A 858 -0.04 77.98 37.18
CA VAL A 858 -0.06 77.28 38.49
C VAL A 858 -0.90 77.86 39.63
N VAL A 859 -1.95 77.10 39.97
CA VAL A 859 -2.42 76.91 41.34
C VAL A 859 -2.35 75.41 41.67
N LEU A 860 -1.31 75.05 42.43
CA LEU A 860 -1.31 74.18 43.63
C LEU A 860 -2.16 72.89 43.61
N GLY A 861 -1.59 71.69 43.84
CA GLY A 861 -0.22 71.29 44.20
C GLY A 861 -0.14 69.75 44.26
N TYR A 862 0.75 69.08 45.00
CA TYR A 862 1.85 69.50 45.90
C TYR A 862 2.76 68.27 46.16
N ALA A 863 4.08 68.42 45.98
CA ALA A 863 5.16 67.62 46.62
C ALA A 863 5.34 66.08 46.37
N VAL A 864 6.57 65.72 45.96
CA VAL A 864 7.50 64.76 46.65
C VAL A 864 7.55 63.24 46.29
N GLN A 865 8.81 62.75 46.18
CA GLN A 865 9.37 61.37 46.26
C GLN A 865 9.07 60.25 45.20
N ARG A 866 10.03 60.11 44.25
CA ARG A 866 10.77 58.89 43.82
C ARG A 866 10.12 57.47 43.71
N ARG A 867 10.24 56.93 42.48
CA ARG A 867 10.79 55.61 42.02
C ARG A 867 9.92 54.34 41.83
N ASP A 868 9.93 53.91 40.56
CA ASP A 868 10.14 52.55 39.99
C ASP A 868 8.99 51.52 39.83
N ARG A 869 9.03 50.81 38.67
CA ARG A 869 8.17 49.71 38.13
C ARG A 869 6.74 50.11 37.68
N GLU A 870 6.13 49.53 36.63
CA GLU A 870 6.46 48.35 35.80
C GLU A 870 5.87 48.46 34.35
N GLU A 871 6.52 47.85 33.33
CA GLU A 871 6.03 47.36 31.98
C GLU A 871 5.14 48.24 31.04
N SER A 872 5.09 48.11 29.69
CA SER A 872 5.84 47.33 28.65
C SER A 872 5.67 47.95 27.22
N SER A 873 6.58 47.60 26.27
CA SER A 873 6.58 47.73 24.77
C SER A 873 5.57 48.64 24.00
N ILE A 874 5.94 49.62 23.14
CA ILE A 874 6.75 49.61 21.86
C ILE A 874 5.91 49.04 20.66
N LYS A 875 5.44 49.78 19.62
CA LYS A 875 6.05 50.62 18.53
C LYS A 875 6.93 49.86 17.49
N LEU A 876 7.00 50.09 16.18
CA LEU A 876 6.16 50.61 15.06
C LEU A 876 7.15 50.97 13.88
N GLN A 877 6.95 50.46 12.65
CA GLN A 877 7.53 50.93 11.34
C GLN A 877 9.08 50.76 11.09
N PRO A 878 9.63 50.95 9.86
CA PRO A 878 9.35 50.16 8.63
C PRO A 878 10.57 49.85 7.67
N ASN A 879 10.36 48.94 6.69
CA ASN A 879 10.95 48.77 5.32
C ASN A 879 12.48 48.89 4.98
N LEU A 880 13.04 47.76 4.47
CA LEU A 880 13.88 47.56 3.23
C LEU A 880 15.27 48.27 3.05
N PRO A 881 16.18 47.86 2.11
CA PRO A 881 16.31 46.64 1.27
C PRO A 881 17.72 45.93 1.29
N GLN A 882 17.86 44.82 0.53
CA GLN A 882 19.00 44.18 -0.23
C GLN A 882 20.52 44.60 -0.07
N PRO A 883 21.53 43.83 -0.61
CA PRO A 883 21.73 42.36 -0.75
C PRO A 883 23.21 41.82 -0.56
N MET A 884 23.37 40.48 -0.71
CA MET A 884 24.55 39.69 -1.21
C MET A 884 25.89 39.45 -0.44
N MET A 885 26.22 38.13 -0.39
CA MET A 885 27.52 37.41 -0.49
C MET A 885 28.69 37.57 0.52
N MET A 886 29.19 36.42 1.01
CA MET A 886 30.55 35.87 0.79
C MET A 886 30.69 34.43 1.37
N THR A 887 31.55 33.59 0.79
CA THR A 887 31.84 32.16 1.13
C THR A 887 33.38 31.95 1.25
N PRO A 888 33.96 30.74 1.43
CA PRO A 888 33.46 29.39 1.81
C PRO A 888 33.84 29.02 3.28
N VAL A 889 34.18 27.82 3.80
CA VAL A 889 34.66 26.46 3.39
C VAL A 889 34.40 25.48 4.58
N ALA A 890 34.55 24.13 4.61
CA ALA A 890 35.02 23.06 3.70
C ALA A 890 34.51 21.65 4.20
N ALA A 891 35.05 20.56 3.64
CA ALA A 891 35.31 19.25 4.30
C ALA A 891 34.15 18.24 4.53
N VAL A 892 33.61 17.71 3.42
CA VAL A 892 33.51 16.26 3.09
C VAL A 892 33.10 15.23 4.18
N VAL A 893 31.83 14.83 4.11
CA VAL A 893 31.27 13.44 4.08
C VAL A 893 31.67 12.40 5.15
N THR A 894 30.68 11.93 5.91
CA THR A 894 30.23 10.51 5.95
C THR A 894 28.80 10.42 6.52
N PRO A 895 27.96 9.44 6.13
CA PRO A 895 26.51 9.49 6.38
C PRO A 895 26.08 8.82 7.69
N VAL A 896 24.88 9.19 8.16
CA VAL A 896 24.08 8.44 9.15
C VAL A 896 22.71 8.18 8.52
N ILE A 897 22.20 6.96 8.70
CA ILE A 897 20.93 6.51 8.12
C ILE A 897 19.76 7.15 8.88
N GLN A 898 18.76 7.65 8.14
CA GLN A 898 17.49 8.10 8.69
C GLN A 898 16.55 6.89 8.79
N ALA A 899 15.99 6.63 9.98
CA ALA A 899 15.03 5.55 10.17
C ALA A 899 13.69 5.91 9.52
N ALA A 900 13.02 4.91 8.92
CA ALA A 900 11.64 5.03 8.47
C ALA A 900 10.68 5.11 9.68
N ALA A 901 9.49 5.67 9.47
CA ALA A 901 8.39 5.56 10.43
C ALA A 901 7.85 4.11 10.46
N PRO A 902 7.33 3.62 11.60
CA PRO A 902 6.60 2.37 11.64
C PRO A 902 5.30 2.48 10.84
N ALA A 903 4.87 1.38 10.21
CA ALA A 903 3.49 1.24 9.77
C ALA A 903 2.59 1.00 10.99
N GLY A 904 1.42 1.62 11.02
CA GLY A 904 0.40 1.32 12.02
C GLY A 904 -0.34 0.00 11.72
N PRO A 905 -1.18 -0.49 12.64
CA PRO A 905 -2.10 -1.58 12.35
C PRO A 905 -3.09 -1.19 11.24
N PRO A 906 -3.74 -2.17 10.58
CA PRO A 906 -4.81 -1.89 9.61
C PRO A 906 -5.93 -1.04 10.22
N LEU A 907 -6.64 -0.29 9.36
CA LEU A 907 -7.77 0.54 9.78
C LEU A 907 -9.00 -0.33 10.08
N PRO A 908 -9.78 -0.04 11.14
CA PRO A 908 -11.09 -0.64 11.34
C PRO A 908 -12.05 -0.30 10.19
N ALA A 909 -13.10 -1.12 10.01
CA ALA A 909 -14.11 -0.91 8.97
C ALA A 909 -14.85 0.45 9.11
N GLU A 910 -14.97 1.02 10.31
CA GLU A 910 -15.50 2.37 10.52
C GLU A 910 -14.49 3.52 10.26
N GLY A 911 -13.25 3.20 9.89
CA GLY A 911 -12.18 4.14 9.60
C GLY A 911 -11.47 4.72 10.83
N LEU A 912 -10.80 5.86 10.66
CA LEU A 912 -10.05 6.53 11.72
C LEU A 912 -10.96 7.09 12.83
N PRO A 913 -10.58 7.00 14.12
CA PRO A 913 -11.31 7.65 15.20
C PRO A 913 -11.47 9.15 14.97
N ALA A 914 -12.67 9.69 15.23
CA ALA A 914 -13.04 11.04 14.84
C ALA A 914 -12.05 12.13 15.33
N GLY A 915 -11.32 12.74 14.39
CA GLY A 915 -10.31 13.77 14.66
C GLY A 915 -8.85 13.29 14.66
N TRP A 916 -8.58 12.01 14.37
CA TRP A 916 -7.24 11.45 14.21
C TRP A 916 -6.71 11.57 12.77
N THR A 917 -5.40 11.65 12.62
CA THR A 917 -4.70 11.53 11.32
C THR A 917 -4.02 10.17 11.15
N LEU A 918 -3.65 9.82 9.91
CA LEU A 918 -2.87 8.61 9.62
C LEU A 918 -1.53 8.58 10.39
N ASP A 919 -0.85 9.73 10.53
CA ASP A 919 0.38 9.85 11.35
C ASP A 919 0.15 9.52 12.84
N GLN A 920 -1.04 9.83 13.38
CA GLN A 920 -1.40 9.50 14.76
C GLN A 920 -1.77 8.03 14.89
N TRP A 921 -2.45 7.46 13.89
CA TRP A 921 -2.76 6.03 13.83
C TRP A 921 -1.49 5.17 13.74
N ALA A 922 -0.50 5.60 12.95
CA ALA A 922 0.82 4.97 12.83
C ALA A 922 1.63 4.92 14.14
N TRP A 923 1.27 5.72 15.15
CA TRP A 923 1.94 5.76 16.45
C TRP A 923 1.10 5.29 17.65
N TYR A 924 -0.23 5.26 17.53
CA TYR A 924 -1.14 5.00 18.65
C TYR A 924 -2.32 4.06 18.31
N GLY A 925 -2.36 3.48 17.10
CA GLY A 925 -3.42 2.57 16.67
C GLY A 925 -3.51 1.28 17.50
N GLU A 926 -2.38 0.66 17.84
CA GLU A 926 -2.36 -0.55 18.70
C GLU A 926 -2.93 -0.27 20.11
N ASP A 927 -2.53 0.85 20.73
CA ASP A 927 -3.06 1.27 22.04
C ASP A 927 -4.59 1.53 21.96
N TYR A 928 -5.07 2.10 20.85
CA TYR A 928 -6.51 2.33 20.64
C TYR A 928 -7.30 1.03 20.43
N LEU A 929 -6.73 0.03 19.76
CA LEU A 929 -7.36 -1.28 19.53
C LEU A 929 -7.37 -2.16 20.79
N ARG A 930 -6.33 -2.10 21.62
CA ARG A 930 -6.21 -2.91 22.84
C ARG A 930 -7.14 -2.47 23.98
N ASP A 931 -7.47 -1.18 24.05
CA ASP A 931 -8.24 -0.59 25.15
C ASP A 931 -9.76 -0.43 24.80
N ARG A 932 -10.29 -1.25 23.88
CA ARG A 932 -11.61 -1.11 23.24
C ARG A 932 -12.64 -2.18 23.62
#